data_AF-A0A178CBZ7-F1
#
_entry.id   AF-A0A178CBZ7-F1
#
_cell.length_a   1.000
_cell.length_b   1.000
_cell.length_c   1.000
_cell.angle_alpha   90.00
_cell.angle_beta   90.00
_cell.angle_gamma   90.00
#
_symmetry.space_group_name_H-M   'P 1'
#
loop_
_entity.id
_entity.type
_entity.pdbx_description
1 polymer ?
#
loop_
_entity_poly.entity_id
_entity_poly.type
_entity_poly.pdbx_seq_one_letter_code
_entity_poly.pdbx_strand_id
1 'polypeptide(L)'
;MLRDAVIGVDASYYLNLRLNGNNEEPLKHALGGQPFVFKKAVEDDITVLRQNGITLVFVFNGLDYVNKSLPDSQLADSRRVQDEAWHHYMNGDSKRTVTDFGKAKYPVDIMTRTLQKLLFDNNVQYMVAPYSATAQLSYLLKLEDQYIDAVMGSTECFLFGVDRVVTDFNLNDSTLSLVSRTACEDILKAHKDVLRDAQLLLGTSFTPTFPILESMAAAKPTGIVDAITLLNGAGKSVMQLCNYHRDNPQAQSMEYADRYKKAIMTIRHHVIMEKNGVVAPLNFDEAPGDVHEFVGQRLPEELFFYVSKGMLGPQVPNWLTSGEIALSLPGGVFDSEPYRKLVIEFLNPYRTEALKILAESLNYYYQSRVIKVNPWISQNTSNLTIEIRNTPAMKPKLVQWRVRGANIESVIGKGENVGLFLPCLRSLKDVTFAKKTITFGKLEHPALRTADEVAVNTVFRYLQVRGYVDDQHNVTTWGKALETALTIADEECTIIGVEMLRLGLFTGNFASGDPVAKTDKDHDRKVNTNLISKVACLGRIRHKPMGFVGPLDRQLLTYAWKISAVRTTLRDLLETIMTSMFLNGDVDRDREDWIALAQRLPFSSDNGSGLAIAVKTYLDAVSEEPEPTDALKTSIKQQEGKYNWFAQLRGSGYLTKSLDQAWKIWDAIYAASQVPGTDVKEAKLFSEANEWLAPRR
;
A
#
# COMPACT_ATOMS: atom_id res chain seq x y z
N MET A 1 4.48 23.99 27.28
CA MET A 1 3.14 23.36 27.29
C MET A 1 2.53 23.58 25.91
N LEU A 2 2.13 22.51 25.21
CA LEU A 2 1.50 22.55 23.89
C LEU A 2 -0.03 22.41 24.01
N ARG A 3 -0.63 22.98 25.07
CA ARG A 3 -2.08 22.98 25.22
C ARG A 3 -2.67 23.86 24.12
N ASP A 4 -3.72 23.36 23.46
CA ASP A 4 -4.39 24.03 22.34
C ASP A 4 -3.51 24.22 21.09
N ALA A 5 -2.43 23.45 20.96
CA ALA A 5 -1.52 23.52 19.81
C ALA A 5 -1.96 22.63 18.63
N VAL A 6 -1.60 23.04 17.42
CA VAL A 6 -1.73 22.27 16.18
C VAL A 6 -0.38 21.64 15.84
N ILE A 7 -0.30 20.32 15.84
CA ILE A 7 0.91 19.57 15.46
C ILE A 7 0.74 19.04 14.04
N GLY A 8 1.63 19.46 13.15
CA GLY A 8 1.79 18.86 11.84
C GLY A 8 2.59 17.55 11.95
N VAL A 9 2.04 16.45 11.47
CA VAL A 9 2.60 15.10 11.62
C VAL A 9 3.06 14.57 10.27
N ASP A 10 4.35 14.23 10.16
CA ASP A 10 4.85 13.45 9.02
C ASP A 10 4.30 12.02 9.12
N ALA A 11 3.41 11.67 8.19
CA ALA A 11 2.67 10.42 8.25
C ALA A 11 3.58 9.18 8.08
N SER A 12 4.62 9.27 7.25
CA SER A 12 5.57 8.17 7.05
C SER A 12 6.41 7.95 8.31
N TYR A 13 6.83 9.02 8.98
CA TYR A 13 7.52 8.94 10.27
C TYR A 13 6.61 8.33 11.35
N TYR A 14 5.36 8.80 11.46
CA TYR A 14 4.39 8.28 12.42
C TYR A 14 4.10 6.79 12.20
N LEU A 15 3.90 6.36 10.95
CA LEU A 15 3.77 4.94 10.60
C LEU A 15 5.00 4.15 11.02
N ASN A 16 6.20 4.66 10.73
CA ASN A 16 7.43 3.98 11.12
C ASN A 16 7.56 3.85 12.65
N LEU A 17 7.19 4.88 13.41
CA LEU A 17 7.17 4.83 14.88
C LEU A 17 6.21 3.76 15.39
N ARG A 18 4.97 3.72 14.89
CA ARG A 18 3.95 2.76 15.36
C ARG A 18 4.13 1.34 14.85
N LEU A 19 4.75 1.16 13.69
CA LEU A 19 4.97 -0.17 13.11
C LEU A 19 6.34 -0.75 13.48
N ASN A 20 7.39 0.07 13.52
CA ASN A 20 8.78 -0.36 13.63
C ASN A 20 9.52 0.20 14.86
N GLY A 21 8.92 1.12 15.61
CA GLY A 21 9.49 1.68 16.84
C GLY A 21 9.27 0.78 18.05
N ASN A 22 8.09 0.15 18.15
CA ASN A 22 7.73 -0.74 19.25
C ASN A 22 7.57 -2.19 18.74
N ASN A 23 8.14 -3.16 19.47
CA ASN A 23 8.00 -4.60 19.19
C ASN A 23 6.74 -5.22 19.81
N GLU A 24 5.63 -4.47 19.83
CA GLU A 24 4.33 -4.94 20.35
C GLU A 24 3.78 -6.11 19.54
N GLU A 25 4.05 -6.12 18.22
CA GLU A 25 3.78 -7.26 17.33
C GLU A 25 5.06 -7.71 16.63
N PRO A 26 5.81 -8.65 17.20
CA PRO A 26 7.04 -9.15 16.59
C PRO A 26 6.75 -9.99 15.33
N LEU A 27 5.63 -10.72 15.29
CA LEU A 27 5.29 -11.64 14.21
C LEU A 27 4.53 -11.01 13.04
N LYS A 28 4.33 -9.68 13.02
CA LYS A 28 3.65 -8.98 11.91
C LYS A 28 4.26 -9.27 10.54
N HIS A 29 5.58 -9.47 10.48
CA HIS A 29 6.31 -9.83 9.26
C HIS A 29 5.99 -11.22 8.73
N ALA A 30 5.72 -12.16 9.64
CA ALA A 30 5.39 -13.54 9.28
C ALA A 30 3.94 -13.69 8.79
N LEU A 31 3.09 -12.70 9.07
CA LEU A 31 1.67 -12.69 8.68
C LEU A 31 1.37 -11.76 7.51
N GLY A 32 2.12 -10.66 7.39
CA GLY A 32 1.76 -9.56 6.49
C GLY A 32 0.42 -8.92 6.88
N GLY A 33 -0.15 -8.15 5.97
CA GLY A 33 -1.43 -7.48 6.21
C GLY A 33 -1.33 -6.28 7.15
N GLN A 34 -2.46 -5.74 7.59
CA GLN A 34 -2.45 -4.72 8.64
C GLN A 34 -2.21 -5.37 10.02
N PRO A 35 -1.21 -4.92 10.81
CA PRO A 35 -1.00 -5.39 12.19
C PRO A 35 -2.25 -5.21 13.08
N PHE A 36 -2.45 -6.08 14.06
CA PHE A 36 -3.72 -6.17 14.81
C PHE A 36 -3.90 -5.03 15.83
N VAL A 37 -2.82 -4.56 16.45
CA VAL A 37 -2.81 -3.43 17.40
C VAL A 37 -2.85 -2.07 16.71
N PHE A 38 -2.47 -1.99 15.42
CA PHE A 38 -2.25 -0.72 14.73
C PHE A 38 -3.47 0.20 14.79
N LYS A 39 -4.66 -0.31 14.48
CA LYS A 39 -5.89 0.51 14.50
C LYS A 39 -6.13 1.11 15.90
N LYS A 40 -6.05 0.28 16.93
CA LYS A 40 -6.28 0.70 18.31
C LYS A 40 -5.22 1.71 18.76
N ALA A 41 -3.95 1.47 18.44
CA ALA A 41 -2.86 2.39 18.77
C ALA A 41 -3.07 3.79 18.19
N VAL A 42 -3.52 3.87 16.93
CA VAL A 42 -3.85 5.15 16.27
C VAL A 42 -5.04 5.84 16.94
N GLU A 43 -6.09 5.10 17.27
CA GLU A 43 -7.28 5.63 17.96
C GLU A 43 -6.95 6.13 19.38
N ASP A 44 -6.14 5.39 20.12
CA ASP A 44 -5.68 5.73 21.46
C ASP A 44 -4.81 7.01 21.41
N ASP A 45 -3.88 7.12 20.46
CA ASP A 45 -3.08 8.33 20.24
C ASP A 45 -3.94 9.57 19.98
N ILE A 46 -4.85 9.47 19.01
CA ILE A 46 -5.74 10.57 18.62
C ILE A 46 -6.58 11.00 19.84
N THR A 47 -7.09 10.02 20.60
CA THR A 47 -7.92 10.28 21.77
C THR A 47 -7.14 11.03 22.86
N VAL A 48 -5.96 10.54 23.23
CA VAL A 48 -5.12 11.16 24.27
C VAL A 48 -4.70 12.57 23.87
N LEU A 49 -4.28 12.78 22.62
CA LEU A 49 -3.84 14.09 22.15
C LEU A 49 -5.00 15.09 22.12
N ARG A 50 -6.18 14.65 21.64
CA ARG A 50 -7.40 15.48 21.64
C ARG A 50 -7.86 15.84 23.05
N GLN A 51 -7.77 14.91 24.01
CA GLN A 51 -8.10 15.17 25.42
C GLN A 51 -7.20 16.25 26.05
N ASN A 52 -5.98 16.42 25.53
CA ASN A 52 -5.03 17.45 25.95
C ASN A 52 -5.16 18.75 25.13
N GLY A 53 -6.20 18.89 24.30
CA GLY A 53 -6.44 20.06 23.45
C GLY A 53 -5.55 20.12 22.21
N ILE A 54 -4.80 19.06 21.88
CA ILE A 54 -3.89 19.05 20.72
C ILE A 54 -4.67 18.67 19.47
N THR A 55 -4.54 19.48 18.43
CA THR A 55 -5.05 19.18 17.09
C THR A 55 -3.95 18.58 16.23
N LEU A 56 -4.25 17.53 15.47
CA LEU A 56 -3.29 16.89 14.58
C LEU A 56 -3.65 17.17 13.12
N VAL A 57 -2.63 17.48 12.32
CA VAL A 57 -2.74 17.57 10.87
C VAL A 57 -1.69 16.65 10.25
N PHE A 58 -2.14 15.59 9.59
CA PHE A 58 -1.22 14.63 8.96
C PHE A 58 -0.84 15.08 7.55
N VAL A 59 0.45 15.00 7.23
CA VAL A 59 0.97 15.23 5.88
C VAL A 59 1.64 13.95 5.39
N PHE A 60 1.14 13.42 4.28
CA PHE A 60 1.68 12.24 3.61
C PHE A 60 2.66 12.65 2.51
N ASN A 61 3.65 11.79 2.24
CA ASN A 61 4.50 11.93 1.06
C ASN A 61 3.66 11.72 -0.22
N GLY A 62 3.90 12.55 -1.22
CA GLY A 62 3.33 12.44 -2.56
C GLY A 62 4.28 11.76 -3.53
N LEU A 63 4.58 12.43 -4.64
CA LEU A 63 5.43 11.89 -5.68
C LEU A 63 6.88 11.71 -5.20
N ASP A 64 7.57 10.79 -5.87
CA ASP A 64 8.99 10.58 -5.66
C ASP A 64 9.78 11.64 -6.43
N TYR A 65 10.81 12.19 -5.78
CA TYR A 65 11.79 13.03 -6.45
C TYR A 65 12.92 12.18 -7.03
N VAL A 66 13.72 12.78 -7.91
CA VAL A 66 14.81 12.06 -8.60
C VAL A 66 15.82 11.55 -7.57
N ASN A 67 16.26 10.30 -7.71
CA ASN A 67 17.20 9.63 -6.81
C ASN A 67 16.72 9.44 -5.36
N LYS A 68 15.40 9.47 -5.09
CA LYS A 68 14.87 9.09 -3.78
C LYS A 68 15.39 7.69 -3.39
N SER A 69 15.93 7.58 -2.18
CA SER A 69 16.44 6.30 -1.65
C SER A 69 15.32 5.25 -1.55
N LEU A 70 15.70 3.98 -1.71
CA LEU A 70 14.76 2.87 -1.48
C LEU A 70 14.30 2.84 -0.01
N PRO A 71 13.05 2.48 0.28
CA PRO A 71 12.58 2.33 1.65
C PRO A 71 13.37 1.24 2.41
N ASP A 72 13.62 1.44 3.71
CA ASP A 72 14.37 0.50 4.56
C ASP A 72 13.87 -0.95 4.49
N SER A 73 12.54 -1.13 4.44
CA SER A 73 11.90 -2.45 4.32
C SER A 73 12.30 -3.22 3.05
N GLN A 74 12.79 -2.51 2.01
CA GLN A 74 13.23 -3.06 0.74
C GLN A 74 14.76 -3.20 0.66
N LEU A 75 15.50 -2.83 1.72
CA LEU A 75 16.93 -3.05 1.79
C LEU A 75 17.27 -4.54 1.96
N ALA A 76 18.45 -4.94 1.50
CA ALA A 76 18.92 -6.31 1.55
C ALA A 76 19.02 -6.85 2.98
N ASP A 77 19.41 -6.02 3.94
CA ASP A 77 19.52 -6.42 5.35
C ASP A 77 18.18 -6.79 5.98
N SER A 78 17.12 -6.02 5.70
CA SER A 78 15.78 -6.34 6.21
C SER A 78 15.29 -7.69 5.66
N ARG A 79 15.59 -8.01 4.40
CA ARG A 79 15.30 -9.32 3.82
C ARG A 79 16.10 -10.44 4.48
N ARG A 80 17.41 -10.25 4.66
CA ARG A 80 18.30 -11.23 5.30
C ARG A 80 17.81 -11.61 6.71
N VAL A 81 17.44 -10.62 7.51
CA VAL A 81 16.91 -10.83 8.87
C VAL A 81 15.63 -11.68 8.87
N GLN A 82 14.75 -11.47 7.88
CA GLN A 82 13.52 -12.26 7.76
C GLN A 82 13.79 -13.70 7.31
N ASP A 83 14.75 -13.91 6.42
CA ASP A 83 15.17 -15.26 6.02
C ASP A 83 15.81 -16.03 7.19
N GLU A 84 16.65 -15.37 7.99
CA GLU A 84 17.19 -15.91 9.24
C GLU A 84 16.09 -16.28 10.24
N ALA A 85 15.08 -15.43 10.40
CA ALA A 85 13.93 -15.70 11.26
C ALA A 85 13.13 -16.94 10.79
N TRP A 86 12.94 -17.11 9.48
CA TRP A 86 12.33 -18.32 8.92
C TRP A 86 13.19 -19.57 9.14
N HIS A 87 14.52 -19.47 9.02
CA HIS A 87 15.42 -20.59 9.34
C HIS A 87 15.30 -21.01 10.81
N HIS A 88 15.24 -20.07 11.75
CA HIS A 88 15.04 -20.38 13.16
C HIS A 88 13.68 -21.00 13.45
N TYR A 89 12.62 -20.52 12.78
CA TYR A 89 11.28 -21.10 12.92
C TYR A 89 11.23 -22.57 12.44
N MET A 90 11.84 -22.85 11.28
CA MET A 90 11.91 -24.23 10.73
C MET A 90 12.72 -25.18 11.62
N ASN A 91 13.69 -24.66 12.38
CA ASN A 91 14.48 -25.44 13.33
C ASN A 91 13.83 -25.57 14.73
N GLY A 92 12.64 -24.99 14.93
CA GLY A 92 11.92 -25.04 16.21
C GLY A 92 12.38 -24.04 17.28
N ASP A 93 13.29 -23.11 16.95
CA ASP A 93 13.76 -22.08 17.89
C ASP A 93 12.79 -20.89 17.94
N SER A 94 11.75 -21.03 18.75
CA SER A 94 10.69 -20.02 18.89
C SER A 94 11.20 -18.69 19.44
N LYS A 95 12.19 -18.70 20.34
CA LYS A 95 12.71 -17.48 20.98
C LYS A 95 13.49 -16.63 19.98
N ARG A 96 14.38 -17.24 19.21
CA ARG A 96 15.14 -16.53 18.15
C ARG A 96 14.23 -16.07 17.02
N THR A 97 13.26 -16.90 16.61
CA THR A 97 12.25 -16.53 15.61
C THR A 97 11.58 -15.20 15.93
N VAL A 98 11.04 -15.05 17.14
CA VAL A 98 10.36 -13.82 17.58
C VAL A 98 11.35 -12.64 17.64
N THR A 99 12.57 -12.88 18.10
CA THR A 99 13.62 -11.85 18.22
C THR A 99 14.03 -11.32 16.85
N ASP A 100 14.26 -12.20 15.87
CA ASP A 100 14.76 -11.81 14.55
C ASP A 100 13.65 -11.19 13.69
N PHE A 101 12.42 -11.71 13.74
CA PHE A 101 11.29 -11.00 13.12
C PHE A 101 11.07 -9.61 13.73
N GLY A 102 11.30 -9.45 15.04
CA GLY A 102 11.27 -8.14 15.71
C GLY A 102 12.38 -7.16 15.31
N LYS A 103 13.40 -7.59 14.57
CA LYS A 103 14.45 -6.69 14.02
C LYS A 103 14.11 -6.20 12.62
N ALA A 104 13.21 -6.90 11.90
CA ALA A 104 12.86 -6.54 10.54
C ALA A 104 12.05 -5.23 10.48
N LYS A 105 12.09 -4.54 9.33
CA LYS A 105 11.36 -3.29 9.11
C LYS A 105 10.13 -3.51 8.26
N TYR A 106 8.97 -3.09 8.77
CA TYR A 106 7.67 -3.32 8.14
C TYR A 106 7.47 -2.24 7.08
N PRO A 107 7.00 -2.59 5.88
CA PRO A 107 6.77 -1.61 4.83
C PRO A 107 5.66 -0.65 5.26
N VAL A 108 6.01 0.63 5.43
CA VAL A 108 5.06 1.66 5.87
C VAL A 108 4.13 2.10 4.74
N ASP A 109 4.59 2.04 3.47
CA ASP A 109 3.84 2.55 2.32
C ASP A 109 2.51 1.83 2.11
N ILE A 110 2.48 0.51 2.37
CA ILE A 110 1.24 -0.30 2.26
C ILE A 110 0.18 0.08 3.30
N MET A 111 0.56 0.80 4.36
CA MET A 111 -0.32 1.25 5.42
C MET A 111 -0.89 2.65 5.18
N THR A 112 -0.43 3.35 4.15
CA THR A 112 -0.81 4.74 3.85
C THR A 112 -2.32 4.91 3.71
N ARG A 113 -2.98 4.10 2.87
CA ARG A 113 -4.44 4.16 2.65
C ARG A 113 -5.22 3.78 3.90
N THR A 114 -4.74 2.79 4.63
CA THR A 114 -5.36 2.38 5.90
C THR A 114 -5.29 3.51 6.93
N LEU A 115 -4.16 4.21 7.05
CA LEU A 115 -4.04 5.35 7.94
C LEU A 115 -4.94 6.52 7.49
N GLN A 116 -4.96 6.87 6.20
CA GLN A 116 -5.87 7.89 5.67
C GLN A 116 -7.34 7.60 6.00
N LYS A 117 -7.75 6.33 5.90
CA LYS A 117 -9.10 5.89 6.27
C LYS A 117 -9.36 6.05 7.76
N LEU A 118 -8.42 5.62 8.62
CA LEU A 118 -8.54 5.78 10.07
C LEU A 118 -8.59 7.25 10.50
N LEU A 119 -7.78 8.11 9.88
CA LEU A 119 -7.79 9.56 10.15
C LEU A 119 -9.14 10.17 9.75
N PHE A 120 -9.66 9.83 8.57
CA PHE A 120 -10.98 10.27 8.11
C PHE A 120 -12.09 9.82 9.07
N ASP A 121 -12.11 8.54 9.43
CA ASP A 121 -13.13 7.98 10.33
C ASP A 121 -13.08 8.61 11.74
N ASN A 122 -11.92 9.13 12.14
CA ASN A 122 -11.71 9.81 13.42
C ASN A 122 -11.76 11.35 13.32
N ASN A 123 -12.19 11.93 12.19
CA ASN A 123 -12.24 13.37 11.93
C ASN A 123 -10.89 14.09 12.15
N VAL A 124 -9.79 13.46 11.72
CA VAL A 124 -8.46 14.05 11.72
C VAL A 124 -8.11 14.52 10.31
N GLN A 125 -7.68 15.78 10.20
CA GLN A 125 -7.33 16.38 8.92
C GLN A 125 -6.04 15.77 8.39
N TYR A 126 -6.00 15.56 7.07
CA TYR A 126 -4.77 15.21 6.40
C TYR A 126 -4.70 15.79 4.99
N MET A 127 -3.49 15.87 4.46
CA MET A 127 -3.21 16.12 3.06
C MET A 127 -2.05 15.26 2.56
N VAL A 128 -1.93 15.12 1.25
CA VAL A 128 -0.72 14.57 0.62
C VAL A 128 0.09 15.74 0.05
N ALA A 129 1.36 15.84 0.42
CA ALA A 129 2.27 16.82 -0.16
C ALA A 129 2.49 16.53 -1.65
N PRO A 130 2.91 17.50 -2.49
CA PRO A 130 3.29 17.21 -3.87
C PRO A 130 4.42 16.17 -3.97
N TYR A 131 5.39 16.26 -3.06
CA TYR A 131 6.53 15.35 -2.97
C TYR A 131 6.81 14.96 -1.51
N SER A 132 7.59 15.76 -0.76
CA SER A 132 8.00 15.43 0.61
C SER A 132 7.06 16.05 1.64
N ALA A 133 6.57 15.22 2.57
CA ALA A 133 5.80 15.68 3.73
C ALA A 133 6.63 16.62 4.61
N THR A 134 7.90 16.31 4.82
CA THR A 134 8.83 17.12 5.62
C THR A 134 8.96 18.55 5.07
N ALA A 135 9.10 18.69 3.74
CA ALA A 135 9.17 19.99 3.09
C ALA A 135 7.85 20.78 3.24
N GLN A 136 6.72 20.11 3.00
CA GLN A 136 5.39 20.71 3.13
C GLN A 136 5.10 21.17 4.57
N LEU A 137 5.44 20.35 5.56
CA LEU A 137 5.32 20.69 6.98
C LEU A 137 6.18 21.91 7.35
N SER A 138 7.41 21.99 6.83
CA SER A 138 8.26 23.16 7.03
C SER A 138 7.63 24.44 6.47
N TYR A 139 7.00 24.36 5.29
CA TYR A 139 6.26 25.47 4.71
C TYR A 139 5.07 25.88 5.60
N LEU A 140 4.24 24.92 6.03
CA LEU A 140 3.07 25.18 6.89
C LEU A 140 3.45 25.81 8.24
N LEU A 141 4.58 25.41 8.83
CA LEU A 141 5.10 25.98 10.08
C LEU A 141 5.54 27.44 9.94
N LYS A 142 6.02 27.84 8.75
CA LYS A 142 6.60 29.17 8.49
C LYS A 142 5.59 30.18 7.93
N LEU A 143 4.38 29.74 7.63
CA LEU A 143 3.31 30.64 7.20
C LEU A 143 3.06 31.74 8.24
N GLU A 144 2.72 32.95 7.78
CA GLU A 144 2.47 34.10 8.66
C GLU A 144 1.28 33.87 9.60
N ASP A 145 0.27 33.13 9.15
CA ASP A 145 -0.88 32.71 9.96
C ASP A 145 -0.61 31.45 10.80
N GLN A 146 0.64 30.93 10.78
CA GLN A 146 1.11 29.77 11.54
C GLN A 146 0.11 28.61 11.56
N TYR A 147 -0.08 27.97 10.40
CA TYR A 147 -1.05 26.89 10.23
C TYR A 147 -0.80 25.70 11.18
N ILE A 148 0.46 25.50 11.60
CA ILE A 148 0.86 24.54 12.64
C ILE A 148 1.85 25.20 13.61
N ASP A 149 1.87 24.75 14.86
CA ASP A 149 2.75 25.25 15.92
C ASP A 149 4.03 24.41 16.09
N ALA A 150 3.97 23.13 15.74
CA ALA A 150 5.07 22.19 15.86
C ALA A 150 5.01 21.11 14.77
N VAL A 151 6.18 20.53 14.48
CA VAL A 151 6.30 19.41 13.55
C VAL A 151 6.69 18.16 14.30
N MET A 152 5.93 17.09 14.10
CA MET A 152 6.33 15.73 14.45
C MET A 152 6.93 15.06 13.21
N GLY A 153 8.15 14.54 13.33
CA GLY A 153 8.84 13.94 12.21
C GLY A 153 10.24 13.44 12.57
N SER A 154 10.99 13.03 11.55
CA SER A 154 12.40 12.70 11.72
C SER A 154 13.25 13.97 11.87
N THR A 155 14.52 13.80 12.22
CA THR A 155 15.50 14.89 12.26
C THR A 155 15.76 15.51 10.88
N GLU A 156 15.25 14.94 9.77
CA GLU A 156 15.33 15.56 8.44
C GLU A 156 14.60 16.91 8.38
N CYS A 157 13.67 17.19 9.30
CA CYS A 157 13.05 18.51 9.42
C CYS A 157 14.09 19.65 9.61
N PHE A 158 15.23 19.35 10.23
CA PHE A 158 16.32 20.33 10.40
C PHE A 158 16.93 20.79 9.07
N LEU A 159 16.93 19.92 8.04
CA LEU A 159 17.38 20.24 6.69
C LEU A 159 16.52 21.33 6.05
N PHE A 160 15.23 21.35 6.38
CA PHE A 160 14.27 22.37 5.95
C PHE A 160 14.17 23.57 6.89
N GLY A 161 15.06 23.66 7.89
CA GLY A 161 15.13 24.82 8.78
C GLY A 161 14.07 24.84 9.89
N VAL A 162 13.40 23.73 10.17
CA VAL A 162 12.64 23.56 11.43
C VAL A 162 13.66 23.52 12.58
N ASP A 163 13.42 24.21 13.71
CA ASP A 163 14.37 24.21 14.84
C ASP A 163 14.06 23.13 15.88
N ARG A 164 12.77 22.82 16.10
CA ARG A 164 12.30 21.89 17.13
C ARG A 164 11.39 20.85 16.49
N VAL A 165 11.65 19.59 16.80
CA VAL A 165 10.93 18.44 16.23
C VAL A 165 10.44 17.55 17.35
N VAL A 166 9.15 17.23 17.32
CA VAL A 166 8.54 16.23 18.22
C VAL A 166 8.87 14.85 17.66
N THR A 167 9.51 13.99 18.46
CA THR A 167 9.94 12.66 18.01
C THR A 167 9.01 11.55 18.49
N ASP A 168 8.32 11.74 19.63
CA ASP A 168 7.42 10.72 20.20
C ASP A 168 6.40 11.33 21.17
N PHE A 169 5.29 10.62 21.34
CA PHE A 169 4.22 10.87 22.31
C PHE A 169 4.28 9.82 23.42
N ASN A 170 4.66 10.23 24.63
CA ASN A 170 4.55 9.35 25.80
C ASN A 170 3.12 9.43 26.34
N LEU A 171 2.31 8.42 26.00
CA LEU A 171 0.91 8.32 26.42
C LEU A 171 0.75 8.13 27.94
N ASN A 172 1.72 7.50 28.61
CA ASN A 172 1.62 7.21 30.04
C ASN A 172 1.75 8.50 30.87
N ASP A 173 2.72 9.33 30.50
CA ASP A 173 3.02 10.56 31.23
C ASP A 173 2.34 11.79 30.61
N SER A 174 1.63 11.60 29.48
CA SER A 174 1.09 12.70 28.66
C SER A 174 2.15 13.76 28.30
N THR A 175 3.36 13.30 27.96
CA THR A 175 4.50 14.16 27.61
C THR A 175 4.95 13.96 26.17
N LEU A 176 5.67 14.96 25.66
CA LEU A 176 6.22 14.99 24.31
C LEU A 176 7.74 14.92 24.37
N SER A 177 8.32 14.01 23.58
CA SER A 177 9.76 13.99 23.34
C SER A 177 10.09 14.97 22.22
N LEU A 178 11.03 15.88 22.47
CA LEU A 178 11.40 16.95 21.53
C LEU A 178 12.91 17.05 21.40
N VAL A 179 13.37 17.23 20.16
CA VAL A 179 14.78 17.49 19.83
C VAL A 179 14.89 18.88 19.23
N SER A 180 15.87 19.68 19.70
CA SER A 180 16.16 21.00 19.16
C SER A 180 17.49 20.98 18.42
N ARG A 181 17.53 21.57 17.22
CA ARG A 181 18.77 21.75 16.45
C ARG A 181 19.80 22.53 17.25
N THR A 182 19.40 23.63 17.90
CA THR A 182 20.30 24.46 18.71
C THR A 182 20.95 23.66 19.83
N ALA A 183 20.17 22.81 20.53
CA ALA A 183 20.72 21.92 21.55
C ALA A 183 21.71 20.90 20.95
N CYS A 184 21.44 20.37 19.75
CA CYS A 184 22.37 19.50 19.04
C CYS A 184 23.67 20.23 18.67
N GLU A 185 23.61 21.48 18.20
CA GLU A 185 24.79 22.31 17.88
C GLU A 185 25.68 22.50 19.12
N ASP A 186 25.07 22.81 20.26
CA ASP A 186 25.77 23.02 21.52
C ASP A 186 26.43 21.74 22.06
N ILE A 187 25.74 20.60 21.98
CA ILE A 187 26.23 19.30 22.46
C ILE A 187 27.33 18.76 21.55
N LEU A 188 27.11 18.82 20.23
CA LEU A 188 28.02 18.24 19.22
C LEU A 188 29.18 19.18 18.84
N LYS A 189 29.15 20.44 19.31
CA LYS A 189 30.14 21.48 18.96
C LYS A 189 30.32 21.64 17.45
N ALA A 190 29.22 21.54 16.72
CA ALA A 190 29.16 21.64 15.28
C ALA A 190 28.08 22.64 14.88
N HIS A 191 28.43 23.63 14.05
CA HIS A 191 27.48 24.60 13.55
C HIS A 191 26.52 23.97 12.52
N LYS A 192 25.40 24.66 12.26
CA LYS A 192 24.32 24.26 11.35
C LYS A 192 24.78 23.57 10.05
N ASP A 193 25.73 24.16 9.31
CA ASP A 193 26.17 23.59 8.03
C ASP A 193 26.91 22.26 8.18
N VAL A 194 27.76 22.13 9.20
CA VAL A 194 28.47 20.87 9.48
C VAL A 194 27.49 19.79 9.93
N LEU A 195 26.48 20.15 10.73
CA LEU A 195 25.43 19.20 11.12
C LEU A 195 24.58 18.75 9.93
N ARG A 196 24.16 19.68 9.06
CA ARG A 196 23.44 19.35 7.81
C ARG A 196 24.26 18.36 6.98
N ASP A 197 25.52 18.66 6.74
CA ASP A 197 26.39 17.86 5.90
C ASP A 197 26.65 16.48 6.54
N ALA A 198 26.88 16.43 7.86
CA ALA A 198 27.05 15.19 8.59
C ALA A 198 25.78 14.31 8.55
N GLN A 199 24.60 14.94 8.67
CA GLN A 199 23.32 14.25 8.54
C GLN A 199 23.14 13.65 7.14
N LEU A 200 23.44 14.41 6.08
CA LEU A 200 23.38 13.90 4.70
C LEU A 200 24.36 12.75 4.45
N LEU A 201 25.56 12.80 5.04
CA LEU A 201 26.55 11.72 4.95
C LEU A 201 26.11 10.43 5.63
N LEU A 202 25.33 10.51 6.72
CA LEU A 202 24.80 9.32 7.39
C LEU A 202 23.71 8.60 6.59
N GLY A 203 23.16 9.25 5.58
CA GLY A 203 22.03 8.75 4.82
C GLY A 203 20.71 9.36 5.31
N THR A 204 19.92 9.80 4.34
CA THR A 204 18.60 10.40 4.51
C THR A 204 17.70 9.92 3.37
N SER A 205 16.46 10.38 3.33
CA SER A 205 15.63 10.19 2.15
C SER A 205 16.29 10.77 0.88
N PHE A 206 17.10 11.83 1.01
CA PHE A 206 17.73 12.57 -0.10
C PHE A 206 19.11 12.05 -0.53
N THR A 207 19.80 11.30 0.34
CA THR A 207 21.16 10.81 0.10
C THR A 207 21.36 9.41 0.67
N PRO A 208 22.06 8.49 -0.01
CA PRO A 208 22.52 7.26 0.62
C PRO A 208 23.60 7.56 1.67
N THR A 209 23.84 6.61 2.57
CA THR A 209 24.97 6.66 3.50
C THR A 209 26.29 6.72 2.72
N PHE A 210 27.21 7.56 3.17
CA PHE A 210 28.52 7.68 2.55
C PHE A 210 29.30 6.36 2.71
N PRO A 211 29.87 5.79 1.63
CA PRO A 211 30.43 4.43 1.66
C PRO A 211 31.48 4.17 2.76
N ILE A 212 32.22 5.21 3.15
CA ILE A 212 33.21 5.10 4.23
C ILE A 212 32.53 4.93 5.59
N LEU A 213 31.43 5.63 5.84
CA LEU A 213 30.64 5.47 7.07
C LEU A 213 29.92 4.11 7.08
N GLU A 214 29.41 3.67 5.93
CA GLU A 214 28.83 2.34 5.77
C GLU A 214 29.85 1.22 6.06
N SER A 215 31.06 1.35 5.54
CA SER A 215 32.16 0.42 5.82
C SER A 215 32.55 0.40 7.31
N MET A 216 32.53 1.56 7.97
CA MET A 216 32.77 1.66 9.42
C MET A 216 31.66 1.00 10.23
N ALA A 217 30.40 1.12 9.78
CA ALA A 217 29.23 0.55 10.42
C ALA A 217 29.29 -0.99 10.55
N ALA A 218 30.01 -1.65 9.63
CA ALA A 218 30.23 -3.09 9.68
C ALA A 218 31.11 -3.53 10.87
N ALA A 219 32.00 -2.66 11.36
CA ALA A 219 32.91 -2.97 12.45
C ALA A 219 32.45 -2.39 13.80
N LYS A 220 31.81 -1.21 13.79
CA LYS A 220 31.33 -0.52 14.99
C LYS A 220 30.05 0.27 14.72
N PRO A 221 29.20 0.51 15.73
CA PRO A 221 28.12 1.48 15.61
C PRO A 221 28.67 2.83 15.15
N THR A 222 28.17 3.32 14.02
CA THR A 222 28.61 4.56 13.39
C THR A 222 27.47 5.57 13.43
N GLY A 223 27.75 6.81 13.82
CA GLY A 223 26.73 7.84 14.02
C GLY A 223 27.21 9.26 13.72
N ILE A 224 26.46 10.25 14.20
CA ILE A 224 26.67 11.67 13.84
C ILE A 224 28.05 12.19 14.24
N VAL A 225 28.61 11.70 15.35
CA VAL A 225 29.95 12.08 15.81
C VAL A 225 31.03 11.59 14.83
N ASP A 226 30.88 10.40 14.26
CA ASP A 226 31.82 9.87 13.26
C ASP A 226 31.76 10.68 11.95
N ALA A 227 30.55 11.02 11.49
CA ALA A 227 30.35 11.84 10.30
C ALA A 227 30.95 13.25 10.47
N ILE A 228 30.75 13.89 11.63
CA ILE A 228 31.36 15.18 11.97
C ILE A 228 32.89 15.06 12.00
N THR A 229 33.42 13.98 12.56
CA THR A 229 34.87 13.74 12.64
C THR A 229 35.48 13.61 11.25
N LEU A 230 34.85 12.85 10.34
CA LEU A 230 35.27 12.75 8.95
C LEU A 230 35.26 14.11 8.24
N LEU A 231 34.20 14.90 8.42
CA LEU A 231 34.10 16.23 7.85
C LEU A 231 35.20 17.16 8.37
N ASN A 232 35.48 17.15 9.68
CA ASN A 232 36.55 17.96 10.26
C ASN A 232 37.93 17.59 9.67
N GLY A 233 38.16 16.31 9.37
CA GLY A 233 39.38 15.86 8.68
C GLY A 233 39.49 16.30 7.23
N ALA A 234 38.37 16.61 6.58
CA ALA A 234 38.28 17.03 5.18
C ALA A 234 37.87 18.52 5.03
N GLY A 235 38.39 19.39 5.90
CA GLY A 235 38.18 20.83 5.79
C GLY A 235 36.72 21.28 5.91
N LYS A 236 35.87 20.47 6.55
CA LYS A 236 34.41 20.66 6.67
C LYS A 236 33.70 20.78 5.32
N SER A 237 34.19 20.07 4.31
CA SER A 237 33.62 20.07 2.97
C SER A 237 33.36 18.65 2.48
N VAL A 238 32.09 18.33 2.20
CA VAL A 238 31.71 17.05 1.57
C VAL A 238 32.39 16.87 0.22
N MET A 239 32.59 17.95 -0.53
CA MET A 239 33.28 17.89 -1.83
C MET A 239 34.75 17.53 -1.68
N GLN A 240 35.45 18.09 -0.69
CA GLN A 240 36.83 17.70 -0.39
C GLN A 240 36.88 16.25 0.10
N LEU A 241 35.93 15.82 0.95
CA LEU A 241 35.83 14.44 1.40
C LEU A 241 35.65 13.45 0.24
N CYS A 242 34.76 13.77 -0.71
CA CYS A 242 34.58 12.97 -1.93
C CYS A 242 35.86 12.92 -2.76
N ASN A 243 36.61 14.02 -2.86
CA ASN A 243 37.88 14.06 -3.58
C ASN A 243 38.97 13.23 -2.89
N TYR A 244 39.05 13.26 -1.56
CA TYR A 244 39.98 12.42 -0.78
C TYR A 244 39.72 10.93 -0.97
N HIS A 245 38.44 10.55 -1.11
CA HIS A 245 38.03 9.16 -1.33
C HIS A 245 37.67 8.87 -2.78
N ARG A 246 38.19 9.65 -3.74
CA ARG A 246 37.84 9.50 -5.16
C ARG A 246 38.15 8.12 -5.72
N ASP A 247 39.12 7.41 -5.16
CA ASP A 247 39.55 6.08 -5.61
C ASP A 247 38.77 4.94 -4.94
N ASN A 248 37.82 5.26 -4.04
CA ASN A 248 36.93 4.26 -3.46
C ASN A 248 35.90 3.79 -4.51
N PRO A 249 35.86 2.49 -4.85
CA PRO A 249 34.99 1.99 -5.92
C PRO A 249 33.50 2.22 -5.68
N GLN A 250 33.04 2.10 -4.43
CA GLN A 250 31.63 2.34 -4.07
C GLN A 250 31.28 3.82 -4.22
N ALA A 251 32.14 4.73 -3.76
CA ALA A 251 31.92 6.17 -3.90
C ALA A 251 31.88 6.62 -5.37
N GLN A 252 32.72 6.02 -6.23
CA GLN A 252 32.68 6.24 -7.68
C GLN A 252 31.38 5.70 -8.28
N SER A 253 31.01 4.47 -7.97
CA SER A 253 29.81 3.82 -8.53
C SER A 253 28.50 4.57 -8.19
N MET A 254 28.47 5.25 -7.05
CA MET A 254 27.32 6.04 -6.61
C MET A 254 27.32 7.47 -7.17
N GLU A 255 28.43 7.93 -7.78
CA GLU A 255 28.63 9.33 -8.14
C GLU A 255 28.28 10.26 -6.96
N TYR A 256 28.76 9.91 -5.75
CA TYR A 256 28.24 10.47 -4.49
C TYR A 256 28.29 12.00 -4.43
N ALA A 257 29.34 12.61 -4.99
CA ALA A 257 29.48 14.06 -5.04
C ALA A 257 28.36 14.74 -5.84
N ASP A 258 27.89 14.13 -6.93
CA ASP A 258 26.76 14.62 -7.72
C ASP A 258 25.45 14.46 -6.96
N ARG A 259 25.22 13.29 -6.36
CA ARG A 259 24.04 13.04 -5.51
C ARG A 259 23.95 14.02 -4.36
N TYR A 260 25.06 14.32 -3.69
CA TYR A 260 25.11 15.29 -2.62
C TYR A 260 24.72 16.70 -3.10
N LYS A 261 25.26 17.16 -4.24
CA LYS A 261 24.87 18.46 -4.82
C LYS A 261 23.39 18.51 -5.15
N LYS A 262 22.86 17.45 -5.78
CA LYS A 262 21.43 17.32 -6.08
C LYS A 262 20.59 17.35 -4.82
N ALA A 263 20.98 16.65 -3.75
CA ALA A 263 20.27 16.69 -2.48
C ALA A 263 20.20 18.09 -1.88
N ILE A 264 21.31 18.86 -1.91
CA ILE A 264 21.30 20.27 -1.47
C ILE A 264 20.32 21.11 -2.29
N MET A 265 20.30 20.93 -3.62
CA MET A 265 19.37 21.64 -4.50
C MET A 265 17.91 21.22 -4.27
N THR A 266 17.65 19.92 -4.09
CA THR A 266 16.33 19.38 -3.74
C THR A 266 15.83 19.96 -2.43
N ILE A 267 16.67 20.04 -1.39
CA ILE A 267 16.26 20.59 -0.09
C ILE A 267 15.99 22.10 -0.19
N ARG A 268 16.85 22.85 -0.90
CA ARG A 268 16.70 24.32 -1.03
C ARG A 268 15.51 24.72 -1.88
N HIS A 269 15.23 23.96 -2.94
CA HIS A 269 14.21 24.24 -3.94
C HIS A 269 13.12 23.17 -4.00
N HIS A 270 12.83 22.54 -2.87
CA HIS A 270 11.84 21.47 -2.81
C HIS A 270 10.48 21.99 -3.26
N VAL A 271 9.75 21.20 -4.04
CA VAL A 271 8.43 21.60 -4.52
C VAL A 271 7.38 21.36 -3.43
N ILE A 272 6.64 22.43 -3.10
CA ILE A 272 5.55 22.44 -2.12
C ILE A 272 4.25 22.90 -2.77
N MET A 273 3.14 22.69 -2.07
CA MET A 273 1.84 23.27 -2.40
C MET A 273 1.59 24.48 -1.51
N GLU A 274 1.47 25.65 -2.13
CA GLU A 274 1.16 26.91 -1.45
C GLU A 274 -0.30 26.97 -0.99
N LYS A 275 -0.62 27.94 -0.12
CA LYS A 275 -1.97 28.11 0.44
C LYS A 275 -3.03 28.43 -0.64
N ASN A 276 -2.61 29.07 -1.72
CA ASN A 276 -3.43 29.37 -2.89
C ASN A 276 -3.60 28.17 -3.86
N GLY A 277 -2.94 27.03 -3.58
CA GLY A 277 -2.96 25.83 -4.42
C GLY A 277 -1.87 25.76 -5.49
N VAL A 278 -1.03 26.79 -5.63
CA VAL A 278 0.11 26.78 -6.58
C VAL A 278 1.14 25.74 -6.14
N VAL A 279 1.64 24.96 -7.10
CA VAL A 279 2.70 23.97 -6.86
C VAL A 279 3.99 24.48 -7.46
N ALA A 280 4.90 24.95 -6.59
CA ALA A 280 6.12 25.61 -6.99
C ALA A 280 7.33 25.20 -6.12
N PRO A 281 8.56 25.28 -6.67
CA PRO A 281 9.79 25.18 -5.89
C PRO A 281 9.88 26.26 -4.81
N LEU A 282 10.37 25.90 -3.64
CA LEU A 282 10.83 26.89 -2.66
C LEU A 282 11.96 27.74 -3.26
N ASN A 283 12.03 29.03 -2.88
CA ASN A 283 13.06 29.96 -3.37
C ASN A 283 13.16 29.97 -4.91
N PHE A 284 12.02 30.06 -5.59
CA PHE A 284 11.94 29.91 -7.05
C PHE A 284 12.88 30.86 -7.81
N ASP A 285 13.01 32.10 -7.35
CA ASP A 285 13.88 33.11 -7.98
C ASP A 285 15.38 32.74 -7.95
N GLU A 286 15.77 31.84 -7.04
CA GLU A 286 17.13 31.34 -6.89
C GLU A 286 17.31 29.93 -7.50
N ALA A 287 16.23 29.31 -7.99
CA ALA A 287 16.26 27.95 -8.49
C ALA A 287 16.96 27.89 -9.87
N PRO A 288 17.80 26.86 -10.11
CA PRO A 288 18.45 26.71 -11.41
C PRO A 288 17.44 26.30 -12.48
N GLY A 289 17.74 26.52 -13.76
CA GLY A 289 16.80 26.24 -14.88
C GLY A 289 16.49 24.75 -15.10
N ASP A 290 17.25 23.85 -14.47
CA ASP A 290 17.23 22.40 -14.60
C ASP A 290 16.62 21.69 -13.37
N VAL A 291 15.69 22.34 -12.65
CA VAL A 291 14.99 21.77 -11.46
C VAL A 291 14.47 20.33 -11.67
N HIS A 292 14.05 20.02 -12.90
CA HIS A 292 13.54 18.70 -13.27
C HIS A 292 14.57 17.57 -13.12
N GLU A 293 15.88 17.87 -13.10
CA GLU A 293 16.94 16.87 -12.88
C GLU A 293 17.02 16.36 -11.44
N PHE A 294 16.49 17.11 -10.46
CA PHE A 294 16.57 16.73 -9.05
C PHE A 294 15.21 16.65 -8.34
N VAL A 295 14.17 17.33 -8.84
CA VAL A 295 12.79 17.17 -8.33
C VAL A 295 11.97 16.19 -9.17
N GLY A 296 12.10 16.21 -10.50
CA GLY A 296 11.35 15.36 -11.42
C GLY A 296 10.49 16.15 -12.42
N GLN A 297 9.85 15.41 -13.32
CA GLN A 297 9.04 15.99 -14.41
C GLN A 297 7.76 16.66 -13.88
N ARG A 298 7.46 17.88 -14.34
CA ARG A 298 6.31 18.67 -13.86
C ARG A 298 4.98 18.15 -14.42
N LEU A 299 4.10 17.73 -13.52
CA LEU A 299 2.70 17.42 -13.82
C LEU A 299 1.80 18.68 -13.71
N PRO A 300 0.59 18.66 -14.30
CA PRO A 300 -0.38 19.74 -14.11
C PRO A 300 -0.76 19.94 -12.64
N GLU A 301 -0.97 21.19 -12.22
CA GLU A 301 -1.33 21.55 -10.85
C GLU A 301 -2.65 20.90 -10.39
N GLU A 302 -3.61 20.78 -11.31
CA GLU A 302 -4.88 20.07 -11.07
C GLU A 302 -4.66 18.61 -10.63
N LEU A 303 -3.64 17.93 -11.18
CA LEU A 303 -3.32 16.56 -10.79
C LEU A 303 -2.72 16.51 -9.37
N PHE A 304 -1.86 17.47 -9.03
CA PHE A 304 -1.34 17.59 -7.67
C PHE A 304 -2.43 17.90 -6.65
N PHE A 305 -3.47 18.66 -7.04
CA PHE A 305 -4.64 18.86 -6.18
C PHE A 305 -5.37 17.55 -5.90
N TYR A 306 -5.60 16.69 -6.89
CA TYR A 306 -6.23 15.38 -6.64
C TYR A 306 -5.35 14.44 -5.80
N VAL A 307 -4.03 14.47 -5.99
CA VAL A 307 -3.08 13.78 -5.11
C VAL A 307 -3.19 14.32 -3.69
N SER A 308 -3.24 15.64 -3.49
CA SER A 308 -3.28 16.25 -2.16
C SER A 308 -4.54 15.90 -1.35
N LYS A 309 -5.65 15.61 -2.03
CA LYS A 309 -6.90 15.11 -1.44
C LYS A 309 -6.93 13.59 -1.25
N GLY A 310 -5.90 12.86 -1.65
CA GLY A 310 -5.82 11.39 -1.55
C GLY A 310 -6.67 10.65 -2.59
N MET A 311 -7.15 11.33 -3.64
CA MET A 311 -7.97 10.73 -4.69
C MET A 311 -7.15 9.88 -5.67
N LEU A 312 -5.86 10.21 -5.82
CA LEU A 312 -4.90 9.49 -6.62
C LEU A 312 -3.63 9.22 -5.82
N GLY A 313 -3.20 7.97 -5.79
CA GLY A 313 -1.91 7.58 -5.27
C GLY A 313 -0.75 8.06 -6.12
N PRO A 314 0.42 8.30 -5.50
CA PRO A 314 1.57 8.81 -6.22
C PRO A 314 2.19 7.79 -7.19
N GLN A 315 1.85 6.50 -7.08
CA GLN A 315 2.51 5.42 -7.81
C GLN A 315 2.36 5.51 -9.34
N VAL A 316 1.14 5.66 -9.86
CA VAL A 316 0.91 5.81 -11.32
C VAL A 316 1.52 7.11 -11.87
N PRO A 317 1.36 8.29 -11.21
CA PRO A 317 2.11 9.50 -11.53
C PRO A 317 3.63 9.31 -11.52
N ASN A 318 4.19 8.62 -10.53
CA ASN A 318 5.63 8.36 -10.43
C ASN A 318 6.12 7.55 -11.63
N TRP A 319 5.39 6.52 -12.05
CA TRP A 319 5.73 5.77 -13.26
C TRP A 319 5.76 6.65 -14.51
N LEU A 320 4.80 7.58 -14.64
CA LEU A 320 4.76 8.53 -15.75
C LEU A 320 5.92 9.52 -15.74
N THR A 321 6.31 10.04 -14.57
CA THR A 321 7.38 11.04 -14.45
C THR A 321 8.77 10.41 -14.53
N SER A 322 8.99 9.27 -13.89
CA SER A 322 10.27 8.53 -13.90
C SER A 322 10.51 7.80 -15.22
N GLY A 323 9.45 7.29 -15.85
CA GLY A 323 9.57 6.43 -17.03
C GLY A 323 9.92 4.98 -16.67
N GLU A 324 9.79 4.61 -15.40
CA GLU A 324 10.08 3.27 -14.94
C GLU A 324 9.12 2.75 -13.86
N ILE A 325 8.92 1.44 -13.87
CA ILE A 325 8.23 0.67 -12.84
C ILE A 325 9.27 -0.23 -12.19
N ALA A 326 9.74 0.15 -11.00
CA ALA A 326 10.56 -0.71 -10.17
C ALA A 326 9.68 -1.71 -9.41
N LEU A 327 9.85 -3.00 -9.66
CA LEU A 327 9.17 -4.06 -8.93
C LEU A 327 10.11 -4.64 -7.88
N SER A 328 9.60 -4.89 -6.69
CA SER A 328 10.36 -5.46 -5.57
C SER A 328 9.71 -6.74 -5.06
N LEU A 329 10.54 -7.61 -4.47
CA LEU A 329 10.08 -8.75 -3.70
C LEU A 329 9.74 -8.27 -2.28
N PRO A 330 8.51 -8.52 -1.78
CA PRO A 330 8.19 -8.23 -0.39
C PRO A 330 9.08 -8.99 0.58
N GLY A 331 9.14 -8.50 1.82
CA GLY A 331 9.92 -9.16 2.86
C GLY A 331 9.35 -10.55 3.25
N GLY A 332 10.23 -11.52 3.49
CA GLY A 332 9.91 -12.81 4.10
C GLY A 332 9.13 -13.80 3.21
N VAL A 333 8.82 -13.45 1.96
CA VAL A 333 8.13 -14.34 1.02
C VAL A 333 9.10 -15.28 0.30
N PHE A 334 8.57 -16.32 -0.36
CA PHE A 334 9.36 -17.09 -1.32
C PHE A 334 9.52 -16.30 -2.62
N ASP A 335 10.76 -16.23 -3.12
CA ASP A 335 11.00 -15.78 -4.49
C ASP A 335 10.66 -16.92 -5.47
N SER A 336 9.37 -17.05 -5.79
CA SER A 336 8.84 -18.16 -6.58
C SER A 336 8.44 -17.76 -8.00
N GLU A 337 8.52 -18.70 -8.95
CA GLU A 337 8.09 -18.49 -10.33
C GLU A 337 6.63 -17.99 -10.40
N PRO A 338 5.65 -18.56 -9.67
CA PRO A 338 4.29 -18.04 -9.70
C PRO A 338 4.15 -16.61 -9.18
N TYR A 339 4.98 -16.19 -8.21
CA TYR A 339 4.96 -14.80 -7.72
C TYR A 339 5.58 -13.85 -8.75
N ARG A 340 6.74 -14.21 -9.31
CA ARG A 340 7.41 -13.46 -10.39
C ARG A 340 6.46 -13.26 -11.58
N LYS A 341 5.83 -14.34 -12.05
CA LYS A 341 4.88 -14.30 -13.18
C LYS A 341 3.69 -13.39 -12.91
N LEU A 342 3.13 -13.44 -11.69
CA LEU A 342 2.05 -12.54 -11.30
C LEU A 342 2.48 -11.07 -11.42
N VAL A 343 3.57 -10.70 -10.75
CA VAL A 343 3.98 -9.31 -10.62
C VAL A 343 4.55 -8.75 -11.92
N ILE A 344 5.27 -9.55 -12.70
CA ILE A 344 5.95 -9.12 -13.93
C ILE A 344 5.03 -9.21 -15.15
N GLU A 345 4.26 -10.28 -15.29
CA GLU A 345 3.48 -10.53 -16.51
C GLU A 345 1.99 -10.22 -16.29
N PHE A 346 1.35 -10.88 -15.32
CA PHE A 346 -0.11 -10.86 -15.21
C PHE A 346 -0.69 -9.51 -14.77
N LEU A 347 0.04 -8.76 -13.93
CA LEU A 347 -0.37 -7.42 -13.49
C LEU A 347 0.04 -6.32 -14.47
N ASN A 348 0.91 -6.60 -15.46
CA ASN A 348 1.39 -5.57 -16.39
C ASN A 348 0.29 -4.96 -17.29
N PRO A 349 -0.70 -5.74 -17.79
CA PRO A 349 -1.86 -5.18 -18.49
C PRO A 349 -2.65 -4.18 -17.64
N TYR A 350 -2.82 -4.43 -16.35
CA TYR A 350 -3.57 -3.54 -15.46
C TYR A 350 -2.82 -2.21 -15.25
N ARG A 351 -1.50 -2.27 -15.08
CA ARG A 351 -0.65 -1.07 -15.03
C ARG A 351 -0.71 -0.29 -16.33
N THR A 352 -0.75 -1.00 -17.46
CA THR A 352 -0.89 -0.41 -18.79
C THR A 352 -2.23 0.31 -18.95
N GLU A 353 -3.34 -0.29 -18.48
CA GLU A 353 -4.68 0.32 -18.45
C GLU A 353 -4.68 1.60 -17.59
N ALA A 354 -4.16 1.53 -16.37
CA ALA A 354 -4.07 2.69 -15.48
C ALA A 354 -3.24 3.83 -16.10
N LEU A 355 -2.02 3.54 -16.58
CA LEU A 355 -1.16 4.52 -17.25
C LEU A 355 -1.85 5.17 -18.44
N LYS A 356 -2.54 4.37 -19.27
CA LYS A 356 -3.25 4.86 -20.45
C LYS A 356 -4.38 5.81 -20.07
N ILE A 357 -5.24 5.41 -19.12
CA ILE A 357 -6.39 6.21 -18.69
C ILE A 357 -5.95 7.57 -18.11
N LEU A 358 -4.87 7.57 -17.31
CA LEU A 358 -4.33 8.82 -16.77
C LEU A 358 -3.73 9.69 -17.88
N ALA A 359 -2.85 9.11 -18.71
CA ALA A 359 -2.10 9.86 -19.71
C ALA A 359 -2.98 10.50 -20.79
N GLU A 360 -4.11 9.89 -21.17
CA GLU A 360 -5.07 10.43 -22.15
C GLU A 360 -5.69 11.78 -21.74
N SER A 361 -5.60 12.13 -20.45
CA SER A 361 -6.08 13.40 -19.91
C SER A 361 -4.93 14.43 -19.71
N LEU A 362 -3.70 14.07 -20.06
CA LEU A 362 -2.49 14.89 -19.88
C LEU A 362 -1.90 15.34 -21.22
N ASN A 363 -0.84 16.15 -21.17
CA ASN A 363 -0.11 16.60 -22.35
C ASN A 363 0.41 15.41 -23.20
N TYR A 364 0.50 15.59 -24.52
CA TYR A 364 1.02 14.59 -25.46
C TYR A 364 2.38 13.99 -25.06
N TYR A 365 3.23 14.78 -24.39
CA TYR A 365 4.47 14.30 -23.78
C TYR A 365 4.24 13.00 -22.98
N TYR A 366 3.29 12.99 -22.06
CA TYR A 366 2.96 11.83 -21.22
C TYR A 366 2.26 10.70 -21.99
N GLN A 367 1.49 11.04 -23.02
CA GLN A 367 0.81 10.05 -23.88
C GLN A 367 1.79 9.26 -24.77
N SER A 368 2.98 9.81 -25.02
CA SER A 368 3.99 9.23 -25.90
C SER A 368 5.11 8.47 -25.17
N ARG A 369 5.06 8.44 -23.82
CA ARG A 369 6.10 7.81 -22.99
C ARG A 369 6.17 6.30 -23.21
N VAL A 370 7.41 5.81 -23.14
CA VAL A 370 7.74 4.38 -23.01
C VAL A 370 8.19 4.16 -21.57
N ILE A 371 7.51 3.28 -20.85
CA ILE A 371 7.77 3.00 -19.45
C ILE A 371 8.51 1.66 -19.33
N LYS A 372 9.70 1.66 -18.73
CA LYS A 372 10.50 0.45 -18.53
C LYS A 372 10.06 -0.28 -17.27
N VAL A 373 9.91 -1.60 -17.31
CA VAL A 373 9.60 -2.41 -16.13
C VAL A 373 10.88 -3.11 -15.64
N ASN A 374 11.31 -2.73 -14.44
CA ASN A 374 12.55 -3.19 -13.81
C ASN A 374 12.21 -4.13 -12.63
N PRO A 375 12.18 -5.45 -12.82
CA PRO A 375 12.05 -6.41 -11.73
C PRO A 375 13.33 -6.53 -10.89
N TRP A 376 13.18 -7.00 -9.65
CA TRP A 376 14.29 -7.23 -8.71
C TRP A 376 15.23 -8.38 -9.14
N ILE A 377 14.85 -9.16 -10.15
CA ILE A 377 15.65 -10.27 -10.68
C ILE A 377 16.55 -9.81 -11.82
N SER A 378 17.80 -10.29 -11.81
CA SER A 378 18.79 -10.04 -12.86
C SER A 378 18.47 -10.86 -14.12
N GLN A 379 17.44 -10.43 -14.86
CA GLN A 379 17.07 -11.00 -16.16
C GLN A 379 17.14 -9.95 -17.27
N ASN A 380 17.14 -10.38 -18.53
CA ASN A 380 17.07 -9.46 -19.66
C ASN A 380 15.68 -8.79 -19.68
N THR A 381 15.63 -7.50 -19.34
CA THR A 381 14.40 -6.70 -19.25
C THR A 381 14.16 -5.83 -20.48
N SER A 382 14.96 -6.00 -21.55
CA SER A 382 14.89 -5.16 -22.75
C SER A 382 13.51 -5.12 -23.39
N ASN A 383 12.73 -6.20 -23.26
CA ASN A 383 11.40 -6.35 -23.85
C ASN A 383 10.27 -6.02 -22.87
N LEU A 384 10.58 -5.69 -21.61
CA LEU A 384 9.58 -5.39 -20.59
C LEU A 384 9.32 -3.87 -20.57
N THR A 385 8.58 -3.41 -21.58
CA THR A 385 8.20 -2.01 -21.73
C THR A 385 6.69 -1.86 -21.89
N ILE A 386 6.16 -0.73 -21.43
CA ILE A 386 4.79 -0.29 -21.69
C ILE A 386 4.87 0.94 -22.60
N GLU A 387 4.38 0.81 -23.83
CA GLU A 387 4.32 1.89 -24.80
C GLU A 387 2.93 2.52 -24.81
N ILE A 388 2.74 3.60 -24.05
CA ILE A 388 1.41 4.21 -23.81
C ILE A 388 0.72 4.62 -25.12
N ARG A 389 1.52 5.07 -26.10
CA ARG A 389 1.04 5.47 -27.43
C ARG A 389 0.38 4.30 -28.17
N ASN A 390 0.93 3.10 -28.03
CA ASN A 390 0.51 1.90 -28.76
C ASN A 390 -0.61 1.14 -28.03
N THR A 391 -0.88 1.48 -26.76
CA THR A 391 -2.03 0.97 -26.03
C THR A 391 -3.35 1.54 -26.60
N PRO A 392 -4.39 0.69 -26.81
CA PRO A 392 -5.70 1.14 -27.29
C PRO A 392 -6.31 2.27 -26.46
N ALA A 393 -7.03 3.18 -27.12
CA ALA A 393 -7.64 4.33 -26.46
C ALA A 393 -8.79 3.91 -25.54
N MET A 394 -8.84 4.48 -24.33
CA MET A 394 -9.85 4.15 -23.32
C MET A 394 -10.88 5.27 -23.14
N LYS A 395 -10.44 6.52 -23.18
CA LYS A 395 -11.28 7.71 -23.00
C LYS A 395 -12.57 7.72 -23.85
N PRO A 396 -12.56 7.39 -25.17
CA PRO A 396 -13.79 7.37 -25.97
C PRO A 396 -14.81 6.33 -25.52
N LYS A 397 -14.35 5.24 -24.90
CA LYS A 397 -15.22 4.18 -24.35
C LYS A 397 -15.79 4.61 -23.00
N LEU A 398 -14.93 5.13 -22.12
CA LEU A 398 -15.31 5.43 -20.73
C LEU A 398 -16.18 6.68 -20.58
N VAL A 399 -16.03 7.68 -21.47
CA VAL A 399 -16.81 8.92 -21.40
C VAL A 399 -18.32 8.70 -21.61
N GLN A 400 -18.71 7.54 -22.14
CA GLN A 400 -20.12 7.17 -22.36
C GLN A 400 -20.89 7.04 -21.05
N TRP A 401 -20.23 6.62 -19.97
CA TRP A 401 -20.82 6.48 -18.63
C TRP A 401 -21.09 7.85 -17.98
N ARG A 402 -22.37 8.24 -17.95
CA ARG A 402 -22.87 9.48 -17.31
C ARG A 402 -24.24 9.28 -16.63
N VAL A 403 -24.33 8.28 -15.76
CA VAL A 403 -25.55 7.99 -14.98
C VAL A 403 -25.74 9.08 -13.92
N ARG A 404 -26.94 9.68 -13.85
CA ARG A 404 -27.24 10.85 -12.98
C ARG A 404 -28.65 10.88 -12.41
N GLY A 405 -28.86 11.67 -11.36
CA GLY A 405 -30.18 11.94 -10.77
C GLY A 405 -30.96 10.67 -10.40
N ALA A 406 -32.23 10.61 -10.80
CA ALA A 406 -33.12 9.47 -10.50
C ALA A 406 -32.60 8.11 -10.98
N ASN A 407 -31.74 8.07 -12.01
CA ASN A 407 -31.12 6.82 -12.45
C ASN A 407 -30.09 6.30 -11.42
N ILE A 408 -29.42 7.18 -10.67
CA ILE A 408 -28.52 6.77 -9.58
C ILE A 408 -29.30 6.22 -8.40
N GLU A 409 -30.40 6.86 -8.03
CA GLU A 409 -31.29 6.38 -6.96
C GLU A 409 -31.79 4.95 -7.25
N SER A 410 -32.03 4.63 -8.52
CA SER A 410 -32.43 3.28 -8.95
C SER A 410 -31.31 2.23 -8.81
N VAL A 411 -30.04 2.63 -8.73
CA VAL A 411 -28.90 1.74 -8.56
C VAL A 411 -28.65 1.47 -7.07
N ILE A 412 -28.51 2.51 -6.26
CA ILE A 412 -28.06 2.37 -4.85
C ILE A 412 -29.23 1.99 -3.91
N GLY A 413 -30.48 2.31 -4.28
CA GLY A 413 -31.63 2.17 -3.39
C GLY A 413 -31.59 3.18 -2.23
N LYS A 414 -32.69 3.32 -1.48
CA LYS A 414 -32.81 4.28 -0.35
C LYS A 414 -32.19 3.79 0.96
N GLY A 415 -31.10 3.01 0.93
CA GLY A 415 -30.50 2.37 2.10
C GLY A 415 -29.03 2.79 2.34
N GLU A 416 -28.62 2.84 3.61
CA GLU A 416 -27.23 3.11 4.01
C GLU A 416 -26.33 1.87 3.83
N ASN A 417 -25.13 2.09 3.27
CA ASN A 417 -23.96 1.19 3.23
C ASN A 417 -24.16 -0.23 2.66
N VAL A 418 -24.43 -0.33 1.35
CA VAL A 418 -24.29 -1.55 0.56
C VAL A 418 -23.09 -1.40 -0.39
N GLY A 419 -22.37 -2.48 -0.69
CA GLY A 419 -21.23 -2.45 -1.62
C GLY A 419 -21.66 -1.92 -3.00
N LEU A 420 -20.84 -1.10 -3.66
CA LEU A 420 -21.24 -0.43 -4.91
C LEU A 420 -21.28 -1.35 -6.13
N PHE A 421 -20.53 -2.46 -6.12
CA PHE A 421 -20.35 -3.32 -7.28
C PHE A 421 -21.58 -4.16 -7.62
N LEU A 422 -22.20 -4.78 -6.61
CA LEU A 422 -23.37 -5.64 -6.81
C LEU A 422 -24.58 -4.87 -7.35
N PRO A 423 -24.96 -3.70 -6.81
CA PRO A 423 -26.06 -2.91 -7.35
C PRO A 423 -25.77 -2.40 -8.77
N CYS A 424 -24.52 -2.00 -9.08
CA CYS A 424 -24.13 -1.64 -10.44
C CYS A 424 -24.36 -2.80 -11.42
N LEU A 425 -23.87 -4.01 -11.11
CA LEU A 425 -24.05 -5.19 -11.96
C LEU A 425 -25.53 -5.55 -12.13
N ARG A 426 -26.33 -5.48 -11.06
CA ARG A 426 -27.77 -5.77 -11.10
C ARG A 426 -28.54 -4.75 -11.93
N SER A 427 -28.18 -3.47 -11.85
CA SER A 427 -28.83 -2.41 -12.64
C SER A 427 -28.69 -2.62 -14.15
N LEU A 428 -27.55 -3.16 -14.60
CA LEU A 428 -27.29 -3.46 -16.02
C LEU A 428 -28.05 -4.68 -16.55
N LYS A 429 -28.75 -5.45 -15.70
CA LYS A 429 -29.66 -6.51 -16.16
C LYS A 429 -30.92 -5.94 -16.80
N ASP A 430 -31.32 -4.73 -16.43
CA ASP A 430 -32.39 -4.01 -17.11
C ASP A 430 -31.85 -3.41 -18.42
N VAL A 431 -32.26 -4.01 -19.54
CA VAL A 431 -31.89 -3.57 -20.90
C VAL A 431 -32.28 -2.12 -21.16
N THR A 432 -33.36 -1.64 -20.55
CA THR A 432 -33.79 -0.24 -20.70
C THR A 432 -32.87 0.70 -19.93
N PHE A 433 -32.40 0.30 -18.74
CA PHE A 433 -31.41 1.05 -17.98
C PHE A 433 -30.05 1.06 -18.69
N ALA A 434 -29.55 -0.10 -19.15
CA ALA A 434 -28.27 -0.21 -19.86
C ALA A 434 -28.22 0.67 -21.12
N LYS A 435 -29.32 0.78 -21.87
CA LYS A 435 -29.38 1.71 -23.02
C LYS A 435 -29.32 3.18 -22.60
N LYS A 436 -29.84 3.54 -21.43
CA LYS A 436 -29.79 4.92 -20.89
C LYS A 436 -28.41 5.29 -20.36
N THR A 437 -27.56 4.32 -20.02
CA THR A 437 -26.20 4.60 -19.56
C THR A 437 -25.25 4.96 -20.70
N ILE A 438 -25.60 4.65 -21.95
CA ILE A 438 -24.85 5.04 -23.15
C ILE A 438 -25.31 6.42 -23.61
N THR A 439 -24.39 7.39 -23.62
CA THR A 439 -24.71 8.76 -24.02
C THR A 439 -24.12 9.09 -25.39
N PHE A 440 -24.96 9.57 -26.31
CA PHE A 440 -24.56 9.98 -27.66
C PHE A 440 -24.60 11.52 -27.81
N GLY A 441 -23.54 12.12 -28.37
CA GLY A 441 -23.52 13.54 -28.78
C GLY A 441 -22.83 14.53 -27.82
N LYS A 442 -22.95 15.83 -28.13
CA LYS A 442 -22.44 16.93 -27.29
C LYS A 442 -23.29 17.06 -26.02
N LEU A 443 -22.63 17.10 -24.88
CA LEU A 443 -23.25 17.09 -23.56
C LEU A 443 -23.07 18.41 -22.82
N GLU A 444 -24.00 18.71 -21.91
CA GLU A 444 -23.83 19.75 -20.90
C GLU A 444 -22.71 19.34 -19.92
N HIS A 445 -21.77 20.26 -19.68
CA HIS A 445 -20.70 20.12 -18.70
C HIS A 445 -20.90 21.13 -17.56
N PRO A 446 -20.65 20.75 -16.28
CA PRO A 446 -20.26 19.42 -15.79
C PRO A 446 -21.46 18.47 -15.65
N ALA A 447 -21.22 17.16 -15.84
CA ALA A 447 -22.28 16.15 -15.95
C ALA A 447 -22.64 15.46 -14.62
N LEU A 448 -21.66 15.29 -13.72
CA LEU A 448 -21.80 14.58 -12.44
C LEU A 448 -21.55 15.54 -11.28
N ARG A 449 -22.49 15.66 -10.34
CA ARG A 449 -22.46 16.62 -9.24
C ARG A 449 -22.37 15.94 -7.88
N THR A 450 -23.16 14.90 -7.63
CA THR A 450 -23.22 14.28 -6.30
C THR A 450 -22.11 13.28 -6.06
N ALA A 451 -21.83 12.94 -4.79
CA ALA A 451 -20.84 11.92 -4.45
C ALA A 451 -21.20 10.54 -5.02
N ASP A 452 -22.50 10.19 -4.98
CA ASP A 452 -23.02 8.93 -5.50
C ASP A 452 -22.88 8.83 -7.02
N GLU A 453 -23.13 9.93 -7.73
CA GLU A 453 -22.90 10.03 -9.17
C GLU A 453 -21.44 9.73 -9.51
N VAL A 454 -20.48 10.32 -8.78
CA VAL A 454 -19.05 10.07 -9.02
C VAL A 454 -18.68 8.62 -8.72
N ALA A 455 -19.09 8.10 -7.56
CA ALA A 455 -18.72 6.76 -7.10
C ALA A 455 -19.29 5.66 -8.02
N VAL A 456 -20.57 5.75 -8.38
CA VAL A 456 -21.23 4.77 -9.25
C VAL A 456 -20.65 4.79 -10.67
N ASN A 457 -20.43 5.97 -11.26
CA ASN A 457 -19.82 6.04 -12.59
C ASN A 457 -18.36 5.56 -12.58
N THR A 458 -17.63 5.76 -11.48
CA THR A 458 -16.29 5.16 -11.31
C THR A 458 -16.36 3.63 -11.35
N VAL A 459 -17.31 3.02 -10.64
CA VAL A 459 -17.52 1.56 -10.63
C VAL A 459 -17.94 1.04 -12.00
N PHE A 460 -18.86 1.70 -12.70
CA PHE A 460 -19.24 1.30 -14.06
C PHE A 460 -18.06 1.32 -15.03
N ARG A 461 -17.27 2.40 -15.02
CA ARG A 461 -16.05 2.50 -15.83
C ARG A 461 -15.06 1.40 -15.47
N TYR A 462 -14.86 1.11 -14.18
CA TYR A 462 -14.02 -0.01 -13.75
C TYR A 462 -14.52 -1.36 -14.27
N LEU A 463 -15.82 -1.63 -14.18
CA LEU A 463 -16.42 -2.88 -14.65
C LEU A 463 -16.19 -3.06 -16.17
N GLN A 464 -16.26 -1.98 -16.96
CA GLN A 464 -15.94 -2.01 -18.39
C GLN A 464 -14.45 -2.22 -18.64
N VAL A 465 -13.56 -1.45 -18.00
CA VAL A 465 -12.10 -1.59 -18.16
C VAL A 465 -11.66 -3.02 -17.84
N ARG A 466 -12.20 -3.60 -16.77
CA ARG A 466 -11.90 -4.97 -16.38
C ARG A 466 -12.63 -6.03 -17.20
N GLY A 467 -13.52 -5.66 -18.12
CA GLY A 467 -14.25 -6.61 -18.98
C GLY A 467 -15.34 -7.42 -18.27
N TYR A 468 -15.83 -6.95 -17.12
CA TYR A 468 -17.07 -7.46 -16.52
C TYR A 468 -18.30 -6.95 -17.27
N VAL A 469 -18.15 -5.83 -17.98
CA VAL A 469 -19.15 -5.21 -18.83
C VAL A 469 -18.51 -4.94 -20.20
N ASP A 470 -19.26 -5.17 -21.28
CA ASP A 470 -18.78 -4.91 -22.65
C ASP A 470 -18.95 -3.44 -23.07
N ASP A 471 -18.51 -3.11 -24.29
CA ASP A 471 -18.64 -1.76 -24.86
C ASP A 471 -20.08 -1.35 -25.19
N GLN A 472 -21.04 -2.28 -25.07
CA GLN A 472 -22.48 -2.04 -25.22
C GLN A 472 -23.19 -2.01 -23.86
N HIS A 473 -22.44 -1.95 -22.77
CA HIS A 473 -22.91 -1.91 -21.38
C HIS A 473 -23.69 -3.16 -20.95
N ASN A 474 -23.46 -4.31 -21.60
CA ASN A 474 -24.01 -5.59 -21.18
C ASN A 474 -23.06 -6.33 -20.24
N VAL A 475 -23.63 -7.06 -19.28
CA VAL A 475 -22.86 -7.89 -18.33
C VAL A 475 -22.28 -9.11 -19.05
N THR A 476 -20.95 -9.27 -19.01
CA THR A 476 -20.23 -10.39 -19.64
C THR A 476 -20.37 -11.68 -18.82
N THR A 477 -19.82 -12.81 -19.30
CA THR A 477 -19.77 -14.06 -18.52
C THR A 477 -19.02 -13.86 -17.21
N TRP A 478 -17.88 -13.16 -17.23
CA TRP A 478 -17.15 -12.78 -16.02
C TRP A 478 -17.95 -11.80 -15.16
N GLY A 479 -18.72 -10.89 -15.75
CA GLY A 479 -19.64 -10.01 -15.01
C GLY A 479 -20.69 -10.78 -14.22
N LYS A 480 -21.24 -11.85 -14.80
CA LYS A 480 -22.16 -12.78 -14.13
C LYS A 480 -21.47 -13.58 -13.00
N ALA A 481 -20.25 -14.04 -13.22
CA ALA A 481 -19.45 -14.69 -12.17
C ALA A 481 -19.20 -13.75 -10.97
N LEU A 482 -18.82 -12.50 -11.22
CA LEU A 482 -18.65 -11.51 -10.15
C LEU A 482 -19.96 -11.25 -9.41
N GLU A 483 -21.07 -11.07 -10.12
CA GLU A 483 -22.39 -10.84 -9.51
C GLU A 483 -22.84 -12.04 -8.65
N THR A 484 -22.59 -13.26 -9.12
CA THR A 484 -22.93 -14.50 -8.40
C THR A 484 -22.15 -14.58 -7.08
N ALA A 485 -20.85 -14.30 -7.11
CA ALA A 485 -20.04 -14.29 -5.90
C ALA A 485 -20.45 -13.17 -4.92
N LEU A 486 -20.69 -11.96 -5.42
CA LEU A 486 -21.11 -10.83 -4.59
C LEU A 486 -22.50 -11.04 -3.96
N THR A 487 -23.37 -11.80 -4.62
CA THR A 487 -24.68 -12.17 -4.03
C THR A 487 -24.53 -13.03 -2.77
N ILE A 488 -23.44 -13.80 -2.66
CA ILE A 488 -23.13 -14.61 -1.47
C ILE A 488 -22.35 -13.77 -0.44
N ALA A 489 -21.36 -13.00 -0.89
CA ALA A 489 -20.52 -12.15 -0.06
C ALA A 489 -20.25 -10.80 -0.73
N ASP A 490 -21.08 -9.79 -0.45
CA ASP A 490 -20.91 -8.42 -0.94
C ASP A 490 -19.80 -7.68 -0.16
N GLU A 491 -18.57 -8.14 -0.35
CA GLU A 491 -17.37 -7.67 0.34
C GLU A 491 -16.25 -7.42 -0.68
N GLU A 492 -15.34 -6.50 -0.39
CA GLU A 492 -14.22 -6.16 -1.27
C GLU A 492 -13.31 -7.38 -1.58
N CYS A 493 -13.18 -8.28 -0.62
CA CYS A 493 -12.40 -9.51 -0.74
C CYS A 493 -12.93 -10.42 -1.86
N THR A 494 -14.24 -10.40 -2.13
CA THR A 494 -14.89 -11.17 -3.18
C THR A 494 -14.48 -10.67 -4.56
N ILE A 495 -14.38 -9.35 -4.75
CA ILE A 495 -13.93 -8.76 -6.02
C ILE A 495 -12.49 -9.15 -6.31
N ILE A 496 -11.62 -9.07 -5.29
CA ILE A 496 -10.22 -9.50 -5.40
C ILE A 496 -10.16 -11.00 -5.73
N GLY A 497 -10.96 -11.83 -5.04
CA GLY A 497 -11.00 -13.27 -5.28
C GLY A 497 -11.43 -13.63 -6.70
N VAL A 498 -12.43 -12.94 -7.28
CA VAL A 498 -12.83 -13.17 -8.68
C VAL A 498 -11.72 -12.74 -9.64
N GLU A 499 -11.01 -11.64 -9.39
CA GLU A 499 -9.82 -11.28 -10.18
C GLU A 499 -8.70 -12.33 -10.05
N MET A 500 -8.44 -12.87 -8.86
CA MET A 500 -7.48 -13.95 -8.68
C MET A 500 -7.87 -15.24 -9.43
N LEU A 501 -9.17 -15.53 -9.49
CA LEU A 501 -9.71 -16.66 -10.25
C LEU A 501 -9.47 -16.46 -11.75
N ARG A 502 -9.73 -15.25 -12.28
CA ARG A 502 -9.43 -14.86 -13.67
C ARG A 502 -7.95 -15.01 -14.02
N LEU A 503 -7.09 -14.64 -13.08
CA LEU A 503 -5.63 -14.77 -13.23
C LEU A 503 -5.13 -16.22 -13.06
N GLY A 504 -6.00 -17.17 -12.69
CA GLY A 504 -5.65 -18.58 -12.50
C GLY A 504 -4.69 -18.80 -11.32
N LEU A 505 -4.80 -18.00 -10.26
CA LEU A 505 -3.88 -18.05 -9.12
C LEU A 505 -4.26 -19.09 -8.05
N PHE A 506 -5.53 -19.51 -8.03
CA PHE A 506 -6.02 -20.55 -7.13
C PHE A 506 -5.68 -21.93 -7.68
N THR A 507 -4.63 -22.55 -7.14
CA THR A 507 -4.16 -23.88 -7.53
C THR A 507 -3.96 -24.77 -6.29
N GLY A 508 -3.92 -26.09 -6.49
CA GLY A 508 -3.56 -27.07 -5.44
C GLY A 508 -2.07 -27.11 -5.07
N ASN A 509 -1.22 -26.44 -5.86
CA ASN A 509 0.24 -26.45 -5.70
C ASN A 509 0.69 -25.73 -4.43
N PHE A 510 1.95 -25.89 -4.03
CA PHE A 510 2.55 -25.05 -3.01
C PHE A 510 2.73 -23.60 -3.51
N ALA A 511 2.92 -22.64 -2.60
CA ALA A 511 3.15 -21.25 -2.99
C ALA A 511 4.48 -21.03 -3.76
N SER A 512 5.42 -21.96 -3.62
CA SER A 512 6.65 -22.06 -4.43
C SER A 512 6.35 -22.38 -5.91
N GLY A 513 5.17 -22.92 -6.20
CA GLY A 513 4.77 -23.38 -7.54
C GLY A 513 4.83 -24.89 -7.70
N ASP A 514 5.57 -25.57 -6.83
CA ASP A 514 5.74 -27.02 -6.88
C ASP A 514 4.39 -27.74 -6.70
N PRO A 515 4.07 -28.71 -7.55
CA PRO A 515 2.89 -29.54 -7.35
C PRO A 515 3.08 -30.45 -6.14
N VAL A 516 1.97 -30.81 -5.49
CA VAL A 516 1.99 -31.91 -4.51
C VAL A 516 2.30 -33.20 -5.27
N ALA A 517 3.28 -33.97 -4.82
CA ALA A 517 3.66 -35.22 -5.48
C ALA A 517 2.46 -36.18 -5.55
N LYS A 518 2.19 -36.75 -6.74
CA LYS A 518 1.08 -37.71 -6.93
C LYS A 518 1.27 -39.02 -6.17
N THR A 519 2.51 -39.35 -5.81
CA THR A 519 2.86 -40.53 -5.01
C THR A 519 2.69 -40.30 -3.50
N ASP A 520 2.37 -39.07 -3.09
CA ASP A 520 2.11 -38.74 -1.68
C ASP A 520 0.79 -39.38 -1.24
N LYS A 521 0.79 -40.10 -0.13
CA LYS A 521 -0.43 -40.74 0.41
C LYS A 521 -1.49 -39.70 0.81
N ASP A 522 -1.06 -38.49 1.13
CA ASP A 522 -1.92 -37.37 1.51
C ASP A 522 -2.12 -36.39 0.33
N HIS A 523 -1.92 -36.83 -0.92
CA HIS A 523 -1.99 -35.96 -2.11
C HIS A 523 -3.27 -35.12 -2.15
N ASP A 524 -4.44 -35.76 -2.17
CA ASP A 524 -5.74 -35.08 -2.28
C ASP A 524 -5.99 -34.15 -1.09
N ARG A 525 -5.63 -34.60 0.13
CA ARG A 525 -5.73 -33.78 1.35
C ARG A 525 -4.91 -32.50 1.20
N LYS A 526 -3.63 -32.60 0.84
CA LYS A 526 -2.73 -31.45 0.72
C LYS A 526 -3.18 -30.50 -0.39
N VAL A 527 -3.59 -31.05 -1.53
CA VAL A 527 -4.11 -30.27 -2.67
C VAL A 527 -5.34 -29.46 -2.26
N ASN A 528 -6.32 -30.10 -1.60
CA ASN A 528 -7.54 -29.45 -1.16
C ASN A 528 -7.28 -28.42 -0.05
N THR A 529 -6.51 -28.79 0.98
CA THR A 529 -6.12 -27.87 2.06
C THR A 529 -5.37 -26.65 1.52
N ASN A 530 -4.44 -26.83 0.57
CA ASN A 530 -3.72 -25.73 -0.07
C ASN A 530 -4.68 -24.78 -0.80
N LEU A 531 -5.60 -25.31 -1.60
CA LEU A 531 -6.56 -24.49 -2.33
C LEU A 531 -7.48 -23.69 -1.37
N ILE A 532 -8.06 -24.37 -0.38
CA ILE A 532 -9.02 -23.77 0.55
C ILE A 532 -8.34 -22.72 1.44
N SER A 533 -7.14 -23.01 1.97
CA SER A 533 -6.39 -22.05 2.77
C SER A 533 -5.94 -20.82 1.95
N LYS A 534 -5.56 -20.99 0.67
CA LYS A 534 -5.28 -19.85 -0.23
C LYS A 534 -6.49 -18.96 -0.44
N VAL A 535 -7.68 -19.53 -0.65
CA VAL A 535 -8.93 -18.75 -0.74
C VAL A 535 -9.18 -18.01 0.58
N ALA A 536 -8.93 -18.65 1.72
CA ALA A 536 -9.07 -18.03 3.03
C ALA A 536 -8.10 -16.85 3.28
N CYS A 537 -6.98 -16.72 2.55
CA CYS A 537 -6.12 -15.52 2.62
C CYS A 537 -6.86 -14.24 2.18
N LEU A 538 -7.98 -14.34 1.46
CA LEU A 538 -8.79 -13.18 1.09
C LEU A 538 -9.46 -12.52 2.29
N GLY A 539 -9.71 -13.27 3.37
CA GLY A 539 -10.37 -12.76 4.58
C GLY A 539 -9.39 -12.43 5.70
N ARG A 540 -9.89 -11.68 6.69
CA ARG A 540 -9.12 -11.30 7.88
C ARG A 540 -9.52 -12.15 9.07
N ILE A 541 -8.54 -12.65 9.82
CA ILE A 541 -8.83 -13.37 11.06
C ILE A 541 -9.43 -12.43 12.10
N ARG A 542 -10.47 -12.87 12.80
CA ARG A 542 -11.05 -12.10 13.90
C ARG A 542 -10.18 -12.28 15.13
N HIS A 543 -9.64 -11.18 15.64
CA HIS A 543 -8.56 -11.18 16.62
C HIS A 543 -8.79 -10.08 17.65
N LYS A 544 -8.38 -10.29 18.91
CA LYS A 544 -8.29 -9.20 19.91
C LYS A 544 -7.17 -8.23 19.50
N PRO A 545 -7.17 -6.95 19.90
CA PRO A 545 -6.07 -6.04 19.56
C PRO A 545 -4.83 -6.36 20.41
N MET A 546 -4.11 -7.42 20.02
CA MET A 546 -2.86 -7.90 20.62
C MET A 546 -2.01 -8.58 19.54
N GLY A 547 -0.74 -8.88 19.84
CA GLY A 547 0.11 -9.63 18.92
C GLY A 547 -0.37 -11.06 18.68
N PHE A 548 -0.18 -11.54 17.46
CA PHE A 548 -0.53 -12.91 17.08
C PHE A 548 0.37 -13.92 17.78
N VAL A 549 -0.24 -14.98 18.31
CA VAL A 549 0.44 -16.17 18.84
C VAL A 549 -0.11 -17.39 18.10
N GLY A 550 0.76 -18.24 17.59
CA GLY A 550 0.33 -19.44 16.88
C GLY A 550 1.32 -19.89 15.82
N PRO A 551 0.95 -20.93 15.05
CA PRO A 551 1.77 -21.40 13.94
C PRO A 551 1.95 -20.31 12.88
N LEU A 552 3.10 -20.35 12.21
CA LEU A 552 3.45 -19.52 11.07
C LEU A 552 3.56 -20.36 9.80
N ASP A 553 3.22 -19.77 8.66
CA ASP A 553 3.30 -20.44 7.37
C ASP A 553 3.80 -19.48 6.29
N ARG A 554 5.04 -19.69 5.83
CA ARG A 554 5.69 -18.88 4.80
C ARG A 554 4.99 -18.98 3.43
N GLN A 555 4.35 -20.12 3.14
CA GLN A 555 3.62 -20.30 1.88
C GLN A 555 2.35 -19.45 1.86
N LEU A 556 1.62 -19.44 2.97
CA LEU A 556 0.43 -18.60 3.12
C LEU A 556 0.77 -17.11 3.20
N LEU A 557 1.90 -16.74 3.83
CA LEU A 557 2.43 -15.38 3.74
C LEU A 557 2.70 -14.97 2.28
N THR A 558 3.38 -15.85 1.53
CA THR A 558 3.68 -15.60 0.10
C THR A 558 2.40 -15.43 -0.71
N TYR A 559 1.37 -16.22 -0.41
CA TYR A 559 0.07 -16.09 -1.08
C TYR A 559 -0.69 -14.81 -0.67
N ALA A 560 -0.64 -14.42 0.60
CA ALA A 560 -1.20 -13.14 1.06
C ALA A 560 -0.58 -11.96 0.30
N TRP A 561 0.74 -11.97 0.05
CA TRP A 561 1.39 -10.93 -0.76
C TRP A 561 0.99 -10.94 -2.24
N LYS A 562 0.54 -12.08 -2.79
CA LYS A 562 -0.09 -12.10 -4.13
C LYS A 562 -1.42 -11.35 -4.11
N ILE A 563 -2.23 -11.56 -3.06
CA ILE A 563 -3.47 -10.83 -2.84
C ILE A 563 -3.19 -9.33 -2.69
N SER A 564 -2.17 -8.94 -1.92
CA SER A 564 -1.73 -7.55 -1.77
C SER A 564 -1.40 -6.92 -3.11
N ALA A 565 -0.61 -7.60 -3.95
CA ALA A 565 -0.21 -7.10 -5.26
C ALA A 565 -1.41 -6.89 -6.21
N VAL A 566 -2.36 -7.84 -6.23
CA VAL A 566 -3.61 -7.69 -6.98
C VAL A 566 -4.42 -6.52 -6.42
N ARG A 567 -4.66 -6.48 -5.11
CA ARG A 567 -5.44 -5.44 -4.42
C ARG A 567 -4.93 -4.04 -4.75
N THR A 568 -3.62 -3.78 -4.58
CA THR A 568 -3.03 -2.46 -4.86
C THR A 568 -3.21 -2.08 -6.32
N THR A 569 -3.00 -3.03 -7.24
CA THR A 569 -3.18 -2.77 -8.68
C THR A 569 -4.63 -2.42 -9.03
N LEU A 570 -5.62 -3.07 -8.41
CA LEU A 570 -7.03 -2.73 -8.59
C LEU A 570 -7.38 -1.35 -7.99
N ARG A 571 -6.78 -1.02 -6.85
CA ARG A 571 -6.92 0.29 -6.21
C ARG A 571 -6.38 1.40 -7.10
N ASP A 572 -5.16 1.24 -7.63
CA ASP A 572 -4.53 2.21 -8.53
C ASP A 572 -5.39 2.48 -9.76
N LEU A 573 -5.99 1.42 -10.32
CA LEU A 573 -6.88 1.53 -11.47
C LEU A 573 -8.16 2.32 -11.13
N LEU A 574 -8.82 2.04 -10.00
CA LEU A 574 -10.00 2.77 -9.57
C LEU A 574 -9.73 4.25 -9.33
N GLU A 575 -8.64 4.56 -8.63
CA GLU A 575 -8.21 5.94 -8.37
C GLU A 575 -7.93 6.69 -9.68
N THR A 576 -7.28 6.02 -10.63
CA THR A 576 -7.00 6.59 -11.94
C THR A 576 -8.26 6.82 -12.76
N ILE A 577 -9.21 5.89 -12.75
CA ILE A 577 -10.52 6.04 -13.40
C ILE A 577 -11.26 7.24 -12.82
N MET A 578 -11.39 7.31 -11.49
CA MET A 578 -12.07 8.42 -10.81
C MET A 578 -11.40 9.75 -11.16
N THR A 579 -10.06 9.83 -11.04
CA THR A 579 -9.30 11.05 -11.32
C THR A 579 -9.43 11.49 -12.77
N SER A 580 -9.45 10.54 -13.72
CA SER A 580 -9.66 10.85 -15.14
C SER A 580 -11.01 11.52 -15.40
N MET A 581 -12.07 11.19 -14.65
CA MET A 581 -13.37 11.85 -14.78
C MET A 581 -13.27 13.34 -14.44
N PHE A 582 -12.50 13.68 -13.42
CA PHE A 582 -12.27 15.06 -13.01
C PHE A 582 -11.40 15.82 -14.02
N LEU A 583 -10.30 15.23 -14.47
CA LEU A 583 -9.41 15.85 -15.47
C LEU A 583 -10.13 16.08 -16.82
N ASN A 584 -11.07 15.21 -17.18
CA ASN A 584 -11.86 15.34 -18.40
C ASN A 584 -13.05 16.31 -18.29
N GLY A 585 -13.28 16.90 -17.12
CA GLY A 585 -14.43 17.79 -16.89
C GLY A 585 -15.78 17.07 -16.92
N ASP A 586 -15.81 15.77 -16.64
CA ASP A 586 -17.06 15.01 -16.52
C ASP A 586 -17.78 15.34 -15.20
N VAL A 587 -17.03 15.77 -14.19
CA VAL A 587 -17.48 15.99 -12.82
C VAL A 587 -17.41 17.47 -12.45
N ASP A 588 -18.39 17.94 -11.68
CA ASP A 588 -18.38 19.26 -11.07
C ASP A 588 -17.27 19.34 -10.01
N ARG A 589 -16.52 20.44 -10.06
CA ARG A 589 -15.35 20.68 -9.21
C ARG A 589 -15.66 21.65 -8.08
N ASP A 590 -16.83 22.30 -8.07
CA ASP A 590 -17.27 23.11 -6.94
C ASP A 590 -17.84 22.21 -5.84
N ARG A 591 -16.95 21.69 -4.98
CA ARG A 591 -17.30 20.69 -3.96
C ARG A 591 -16.32 20.67 -2.78
N GLU A 592 -16.75 20.09 -1.67
CA GLU A 592 -15.98 19.99 -0.41
C GLU A 592 -15.72 18.53 0.03
N ASP A 593 -16.41 17.56 -0.57
CA ASP A 593 -16.42 16.14 -0.22
C ASP A 593 -15.26 15.32 -0.83
N TRP A 594 -14.16 15.96 -1.26
CA TRP A 594 -13.03 15.33 -1.95
C TRP A 594 -12.44 14.12 -1.23
N ILE A 595 -12.17 14.28 0.07
CA ILE A 595 -11.61 13.21 0.91
C ILE A 595 -12.64 12.09 1.07
N ALA A 596 -13.92 12.43 1.27
CA ALA A 596 -14.98 11.45 1.41
C ALA A 596 -15.10 10.58 0.14
N LEU A 597 -14.98 11.17 -1.06
CA LEU A 597 -14.92 10.42 -2.32
C LEU A 597 -13.77 9.42 -2.35
N ALA A 598 -12.56 9.86 -2.01
CA ALA A 598 -11.38 8.99 -1.97
C ALA A 598 -11.55 7.80 -1.01
N GLN A 599 -12.21 8.03 0.13
CA GLN A 599 -12.48 7.01 1.15
C GLN A 599 -13.67 6.10 0.85
N ARG A 600 -14.50 6.42 -0.15
CA ARG A 600 -15.56 5.54 -0.66
C ARG A 600 -15.06 4.46 -1.60
N LEU A 601 -13.89 4.65 -2.20
CA LEU A 601 -13.28 3.64 -3.05
C LEU A 601 -12.81 2.45 -2.19
N PRO A 602 -13.00 1.20 -2.66
CA PRO A 602 -12.58 0.00 -1.93
C PRO A 602 -11.07 -0.21 -1.93
N PHE A 603 -10.62 -1.30 -1.28
CA PHE A 603 -9.26 -1.86 -1.35
C PHE A 603 -8.21 -1.09 -0.55
N SER A 604 -8.59 -0.42 0.55
CA SER A 604 -7.69 0.39 1.38
C SER A 604 -6.81 -0.39 2.35
N SER A 605 -7.16 -1.65 2.65
CA SER A 605 -6.59 -2.41 3.77
C SER A 605 -6.26 -3.85 3.39
N ASP A 606 -5.22 -4.38 4.03
CA ASP A 606 -4.74 -5.73 3.81
C ASP A 606 -5.07 -6.67 4.98
N ASN A 607 -5.34 -7.93 4.66
CA ASN A 607 -5.85 -8.95 5.58
C ASN A 607 -4.75 -9.89 6.12
N GLY A 608 -3.63 -10.02 5.42
CA GLY A 608 -2.53 -10.92 5.81
C GLY A 608 -2.90 -12.42 5.70
N SER A 609 -2.02 -13.28 6.20
CA SER A 609 -2.17 -14.75 6.11
C SER A 609 -2.86 -15.40 7.32
N GLY A 610 -3.19 -14.63 8.36
CA GLY A 610 -3.67 -15.15 9.64
C GLY A 610 -4.91 -16.05 9.52
N LEU A 611 -5.90 -15.67 8.69
CA LEU A 611 -7.12 -16.47 8.52
C LEU A 611 -6.82 -17.80 7.82
N ALA A 612 -5.98 -17.75 6.80
CA ALA A 612 -5.56 -18.94 6.07
C ALA A 612 -4.80 -19.93 6.94
N ILE A 613 -3.94 -19.42 7.83
CA ILE A 613 -3.23 -20.24 8.81
C ILE A 613 -4.24 -20.95 9.72
N ALA A 614 -5.22 -20.21 10.26
CA ALA A 614 -6.26 -20.81 11.09
C ALA A 614 -7.09 -21.87 10.36
N VAL A 615 -7.45 -21.63 9.09
CA VAL A 615 -8.15 -22.60 8.24
C VAL A 615 -7.30 -23.84 7.97
N LYS A 616 -6.03 -23.66 7.61
CA LYS A 616 -5.11 -24.78 7.37
C LYS A 616 -4.93 -25.63 8.62
N THR A 617 -4.64 -24.99 9.77
CA THR A 617 -4.50 -25.70 11.06
C THR A 617 -5.78 -26.45 11.44
N TYR A 618 -6.95 -25.86 11.21
CA TYR A 618 -8.23 -26.54 11.41
C TYR A 618 -8.39 -27.77 10.50
N LEU A 619 -8.16 -27.62 9.19
CA LEU A 619 -8.32 -28.70 8.22
C LEU A 619 -7.33 -29.84 8.44
N ASP A 620 -6.08 -29.53 8.81
CA ASP A 620 -5.06 -30.52 9.14
C ASP A 620 -5.48 -31.34 10.37
N ALA A 621 -6.02 -30.69 11.41
CA ALA A 621 -6.47 -31.36 12.63
C ALA A 621 -7.75 -32.19 12.44
N VAL A 622 -8.73 -31.66 11.71
CA VAL A 622 -9.97 -32.40 11.39
C VAL A 622 -9.68 -33.62 10.52
N SER A 623 -8.62 -33.56 9.71
CA SER A 623 -8.21 -34.66 8.84
C SER A 623 -7.30 -35.70 9.51
N GLU A 624 -7.06 -35.60 10.82
CA GLU A 624 -6.46 -36.70 11.59
C GLU A 624 -7.42 -37.89 11.69
N GLU A 625 -8.73 -37.65 11.65
CA GLU A 625 -9.78 -38.67 11.62
C GLU A 625 -10.36 -38.81 10.19
N PRO A 626 -10.55 -40.05 9.68
CA PRO A 626 -11.12 -40.26 8.34
C PRO A 626 -12.54 -39.69 8.19
N GLU A 627 -13.36 -39.81 9.24
CA GLU A 627 -14.72 -39.31 9.33
C GLU A 627 -14.85 -38.37 10.55
N PRO A 628 -14.67 -37.05 10.34
CA PRO A 628 -14.63 -36.12 11.46
C PRO A 628 -16.00 -35.95 12.11
N THR A 629 -16.07 -36.25 13.41
CA THR A 629 -17.30 -36.09 14.21
C THR A 629 -17.60 -34.61 14.55
N ASP A 630 -18.86 -34.27 14.79
CA ASP A 630 -19.23 -32.92 15.26
C ASP A 630 -18.60 -32.57 16.62
N ALA A 631 -18.38 -33.58 17.48
CA ALA A 631 -17.68 -33.43 18.74
C ALA A 631 -16.21 -33.02 18.53
N LEU A 632 -15.50 -33.66 17.59
CA LEU A 632 -14.13 -33.30 17.21
C LEU A 632 -14.08 -31.86 16.69
N LYS A 633 -14.94 -31.52 15.72
CA LYS A 633 -15.00 -30.17 15.13
C LYS A 633 -15.26 -29.11 16.20
N THR A 634 -16.14 -29.40 17.15
CA THR A 634 -16.45 -28.50 18.29
C THR A 634 -15.24 -28.32 19.20
N SER A 635 -14.56 -29.41 19.57
CA SER A 635 -13.38 -29.36 20.43
C SER A 635 -12.23 -28.58 19.80
N ILE A 636 -11.99 -28.74 18.49
CA ILE A 636 -11.01 -27.95 17.73
C ILE A 636 -11.40 -26.47 17.69
N LYS A 637 -12.66 -26.16 17.35
CA LYS A 637 -13.18 -24.78 17.29
C LYS A 637 -13.10 -24.07 18.65
N GLN A 638 -13.25 -24.81 19.75
CA GLN A 638 -13.13 -24.32 21.12
C GLN A 638 -11.68 -24.31 21.64
N GLN A 639 -10.73 -24.85 20.89
CA GLN A 639 -9.30 -24.95 21.23
C GLN A 639 -9.04 -25.69 22.55
N GLU A 640 -9.71 -26.84 22.71
CA GLU A 640 -9.59 -27.70 23.88
C GLU A 640 -8.43 -28.69 23.75
N GLY A 641 -7.86 -29.08 24.90
CA GLY A 641 -6.81 -30.10 24.97
C GLY A 641 -5.60 -29.78 24.08
N LYS A 642 -5.31 -30.69 23.14
CA LYS A 642 -4.17 -30.60 22.21
C LYS A 642 -4.35 -29.54 21.10
N TYR A 643 -5.56 -29.00 20.91
CA TYR A 643 -5.89 -28.06 19.83
C TYR A 643 -5.71 -26.58 20.23
N ASN A 644 -4.89 -26.31 21.24
CA ASN A 644 -4.68 -24.97 21.80
C ASN A 644 -3.54 -24.21 21.08
N TRP A 645 -3.74 -23.85 19.81
CA TRP A 645 -2.72 -23.19 18.99
C TRP A 645 -2.76 -21.66 19.05
N PHE A 646 -3.95 -21.07 19.20
CA PHE A 646 -4.18 -19.62 19.11
C PHE A 646 -4.73 -19.07 20.44
N ALA A 647 -3.83 -18.80 21.37
CA ALA A 647 -4.16 -18.34 22.72
C ALA A 647 -5.08 -17.10 22.73
N GLN A 648 -4.85 -16.15 21.81
CA GLN A 648 -5.62 -14.93 21.60
C GLN A 648 -7.10 -15.13 21.22
N LEU A 649 -7.46 -16.29 20.64
CA LEU A 649 -8.79 -16.57 20.08
C LEU A 649 -9.65 -17.34 21.08
N ARG A 650 -9.08 -17.73 22.24
CA ARG A 650 -9.73 -18.55 23.26
C ARG A 650 -10.90 -17.82 23.93
N GLY A 651 -11.95 -18.57 24.24
CA GLY A 651 -13.06 -18.17 25.12
C GLY A 651 -14.06 -17.16 24.53
N SER A 652 -13.89 -16.72 23.28
CA SER A 652 -14.76 -15.70 22.65
C SER A 652 -15.36 -16.14 21.31
N GLY A 653 -15.19 -17.41 20.92
CA GLY A 653 -15.68 -17.96 19.65
C GLY A 653 -15.05 -17.31 18.41
N TYR A 654 -13.88 -16.66 18.56
CA TYR A 654 -13.23 -15.96 17.45
C TYR A 654 -12.77 -16.91 16.34
N LEU A 655 -12.29 -18.11 16.71
CA LEU A 655 -11.91 -19.12 15.73
C LEU A 655 -13.13 -19.57 14.91
N THR A 656 -14.25 -19.93 15.55
CA THR A 656 -15.50 -20.27 14.87
C THR A 656 -15.93 -19.17 13.90
N LYS A 657 -16.03 -17.92 14.37
CA LYS A 657 -16.43 -16.78 13.53
C LYS A 657 -15.46 -16.53 12.37
N SER A 658 -14.18 -16.84 12.55
CA SER A 658 -13.16 -16.72 11.50
C SER A 658 -13.33 -17.83 10.46
N LEU A 659 -13.54 -19.07 10.89
CA LEU A 659 -13.82 -20.20 9.99
C LEU A 659 -15.12 -19.98 9.22
N ASP A 660 -16.19 -19.53 9.86
CA ASP A 660 -17.47 -19.21 9.20
C ASP A 660 -17.28 -18.15 8.10
N GLN A 661 -16.45 -17.14 8.36
CA GLN A 661 -16.08 -16.14 7.36
C GLN A 661 -15.30 -16.77 6.19
N ALA A 662 -14.34 -17.65 6.47
CA ALA A 662 -13.60 -18.36 5.43
C ALA A 662 -14.51 -19.23 4.56
N TRP A 663 -15.50 -19.91 5.15
CA TRP A 663 -16.47 -20.72 4.42
C TRP A 663 -17.39 -19.87 3.54
N LYS A 664 -17.84 -18.72 4.03
CA LYS A 664 -18.62 -17.77 3.22
C LYS A 664 -17.82 -17.26 2.01
N ILE A 665 -16.54 -16.93 2.21
CA ILE A 665 -15.64 -16.53 1.12
C ILE A 665 -15.43 -17.69 0.14
N TRP A 666 -15.22 -18.91 0.65
CA TRP A 666 -15.11 -20.11 -0.17
C TRP A 666 -16.35 -20.31 -1.05
N ASP A 667 -17.55 -20.25 -0.46
CA ASP A 667 -18.81 -20.43 -1.18
C ASP A 667 -18.98 -19.38 -2.28
N ALA A 668 -18.57 -18.12 -2.03
CA ALA A 668 -18.62 -17.05 -3.03
C ALA A 668 -17.68 -17.33 -4.23
N ILE A 669 -16.42 -17.68 -3.96
CA ILE A 669 -15.43 -17.96 -5.02
C ILE A 669 -15.74 -19.26 -5.76
N TYR A 670 -16.21 -20.28 -5.03
CA TYR A 670 -16.71 -21.51 -5.61
C TYR A 670 -17.87 -21.21 -6.57
N ALA A 671 -18.88 -20.45 -6.15
CA ALA A 671 -20.01 -20.13 -7.03
C ALA A 671 -19.59 -19.37 -8.30
N ALA A 672 -18.64 -18.42 -8.21
CA ALA A 672 -18.06 -17.77 -9.39
C ALA A 672 -17.32 -18.76 -10.30
N SER A 673 -16.61 -19.74 -9.74
CA SER A 673 -15.87 -20.75 -10.52
C SER A 673 -16.76 -21.68 -11.34
N GLN A 674 -18.04 -21.80 -10.96
CA GLN A 674 -19.00 -22.70 -11.60
C GLN A 674 -19.94 -22.01 -12.60
N VAL A 675 -19.77 -20.71 -12.87
CA VAL A 675 -20.65 -20.00 -13.80
C VAL A 675 -20.47 -20.53 -15.24
N PRO A 676 -21.56 -20.89 -15.95
CA PRO A 676 -21.44 -21.39 -17.31
C PRO A 676 -20.81 -20.37 -18.27
N GLY A 677 -19.84 -20.81 -19.07
CA GLY A 677 -19.19 -19.99 -20.09
C GLY A 677 -18.08 -19.07 -19.56
N THR A 678 -17.74 -19.12 -18.26
CA THR A 678 -16.47 -18.56 -17.78
C THR A 678 -15.35 -19.59 -17.90
N ASP A 679 -14.25 -19.20 -18.55
CA ASP A 679 -13.06 -20.04 -18.70
C ASP A 679 -12.23 -20.02 -17.41
N VAL A 680 -12.62 -20.88 -16.46
CA VAL A 680 -11.94 -21.06 -15.17
C VAL A 680 -11.11 -22.32 -15.23
N LYS A 681 -9.78 -22.16 -15.30
CA LYS A 681 -8.82 -23.27 -15.46
C LYS A 681 -8.99 -24.40 -14.44
N GLU A 682 -9.30 -24.05 -13.19
CA GLU A 682 -9.34 -24.98 -12.05
C GLU A 682 -10.78 -25.28 -11.59
N ALA A 683 -11.79 -25.09 -12.45
CA ALA A 683 -13.20 -25.28 -12.07
C ALA A 683 -13.50 -26.68 -11.49
N LYS A 684 -12.89 -27.72 -12.07
CA LYS A 684 -13.03 -29.10 -11.60
C LYS A 684 -12.41 -29.30 -10.21
N LEU A 685 -11.22 -28.74 -9.98
CA LEU A 685 -10.54 -28.81 -8.70
C LEU A 685 -11.36 -28.12 -7.60
N PHE A 686 -12.02 -27.00 -7.93
CA PHE A 686 -12.96 -26.34 -7.01
C PHE A 686 -14.15 -27.23 -6.63
N SER A 687 -14.71 -27.99 -7.57
CA SER A 687 -15.79 -28.96 -7.28
C SER A 687 -15.31 -30.08 -6.36
N GLU A 688 -14.16 -30.70 -6.69
CA GLU A 688 -13.56 -31.77 -5.88
C GLU A 688 -13.22 -31.30 -4.45
N ALA A 689 -12.64 -30.11 -4.32
CA ALA A 689 -12.32 -29.51 -3.02
C ALA A 689 -13.59 -29.13 -2.22
N ASN A 690 -14.66 -28.69 -2.89
CA ASN A 690 -15.92 -28.35 -2.24
C ASN A 690 -16.63 -29.58 -1.66
N GLU A 691 -16.64 -30.69 -2.39
CA GLU A 691 -17.14 -31.98 -1.89
C GLU A 691 -16.30 -32.47 -0.71
N TRP A 692 -14.97 -32.33 -0.80
CA TRP A 692 -14.05 -32.70 0.28
C TRP A 692 -14.24 -31.85 1.55
N LEU A 693 -14.52 -30.55 1.40
CA LEU A 693 -14.74 -29.61 2.50
C LEU A 693 -16.11 -29.80 3.18
N ALA A 694 -17.14 -30.22 2.45
CA ALA A 694 -18.51 -30.32 2.96
C ALA A 694 -18.67 -31.07 4.30
N PRO A 695 -18.10 -32.29 4.52
CA PRO A 695 -18.18 -32.97 5.82
C PRO A 695 -17.27 -32.36 6.89
N ARG A 696 -16.29 -31.53 6.50
CA ARG A 696 -15.22 -31.01 7.36
C ARG A 696 -15.50 -29.63 7.96
N ARG A 697 -16.48 -28.88 7.45
CA ARG A 697 -16.78 -27.52 7.91
C ARG A 697 -17.72 -27.45 9.12
#